data_AF-A0A066PPU7-F1
#
_entry.id   AF-A0A066PPU7-F1
#
_cell.length_a   1.000
_cell.length_b   1.000
_cell.length_c   1.000
_cell.angle_alpha   90.00
_cell.angle_beta   90.00
_cell.angle_gamma   90.00
#
_symmetry.space_group_name_H-M   'P 1'
#
loop_
_entity.id
_entity.type
_entity.pdbx_description
1 polymer ?
#
loop_
_entity_poly.entity_id
_entity_poly.type
_entity_poly.pdbx_seq_one_letter_code
_entity_poly.pdbx_strand_id
1 'polypeptide(L)'
;MLKYPENPSPGNDPPPAPTVAEAIAIVASWDTLSIERRRGLTSSLRAIARIAESDPATLRLCPAELNAKVLGRAPQLYGLSATSMATVRSHVRYAMRRLGLLDTRPTLTPAWAELRRHLAPRVLMTLTRFLAYHSVAGVLPAEVSDETFERCQKWILTETLCRNPRRLFGQIRYVWNKVAREMPELGLPILGAARCQVRKTVALADLHPDMQADLALMAARLGSSDLDEDFDDADIGDVLGSGPVIDQAGHPAPRRALRPITIDERLRHARQAVWVAVQIGVPRNEIRGLRDLVVPLTRAKQIIRYLWDRAGKAPSASAGHVAEVLRQIAKFHVGLPKADVDQIAVWHRKVAPKYAEMTEKNRRRLEVLLTPAAEAKLLALPKVLMEEARELLPVSPVLAVSAAKRALLVHLELFYAFRVKNVCLLRRDRHLVLAAPGTPDAARFLIPEEELKNSKTFDRPVLSLTNAYIQEWERTFRPLIAAPGNPYLFPGEDNKPMCRQAIAASLKKIIVERVGCEVNIHLMRHRAAVAYLKIYPGEFGIVAELLGHKTEKTARKSYTGPERDAAFERFDHTVLDAMKSLKRASAPKHRRPRAGRSLLVNDGPASPRTSRGHKHAPSPASSRRSSVQRTATGGVPPSPGATRSNARKKGAAE
;
A
#
# COMPACT_ATOMS: atom_id res chain seq x y z
N MET A 1 -46.47 -17.75 24.74
CA MET A 1 -46.30 -16.59 25.63
C MET A 1 -45.08 -16.83 26.51
N LEU A 2 -43.90 -16.37 26.07
CA LEU A 2 -42.70 -16.33 26.90
C LEU A 2 -42.54 -14.90 27.40
N LYS A 3 -42.58 -14.71 28.72
CA LYS A 3 -42.46 -13.42 29.39
C LYS A 3 -41.10 -12.78 29.04
N TYR A 4 -41.14 -11.53 28.58
CA TYR A 4 -39.97 -10.66 28.52
C TYR A 4 -39.43 -10.46 29.94
N PRO A 5 -38.10 -10.49 30.17
CA PRO A 5 -37.57 -10.00 31.44
C PRO A 5 -37.81 -8.49 31.51
N GLU A 6 -38.34 -8.06 32.65
CA GLU A 6 -38.50 -6.65 33.01
C GLU A 6 -37.18 -5.89 32.88
N ASN A 7 -37.28 -4.63 32.44
CA ASN A 7 -36.14 -3.71 32.38
C ASN A 7 -35.41 -3.71 33.73
N PRO A 8 -34.08 -3.90 33.78
CA PRO A 8 -33.34 -3.75 35.03
C PRO A 8 -33.40 -2.30 35.50
N SER A 9 -33.65 -2.13 36.81
CA SER A 9 -33.58 -0.87 37.54
C SER A 9 -32.32 -0.05 37.21
N PRO A 10 -32.39 1.29 37.26
CA PRO A 10 -31.24 2.16 37.01
C PRO A 10 -30.23 2.00 38.16
N GLY A 11 -29.18 1.20 37.94
CA GLY A 11 -28.15 0.93 38.94
C GLY A 11 -27.16 -0.20 38.63
N ASN A 12 -27.41 -1.05 37.63
CA ASN A 12 -26.42 -2.03 37.18
C ASN A 12 -25.73 -1.54 35.91
N ASP A 13 -24.48 -1.07 36.03
CA ASP A 13 -23.58 -1.03 34.89
C ASP A 13 -23.55 -2.44 34.24
N PRO A 14 -23.68 -2.55 32.91
CA PRO A 14 -23.58 -3.84 32.25
C PRO A 14 -22.24 -4.49 32.62
N PRO A 15 -22.21 -5.79 32.95
CA PRO A 15 -20.96 -6.45 33.33
C PRO A 15 -19.91 -6.24 32.24
N PRO A 16 -18.65 -5.97 32.60
CA PRO A 16 -17.60 -5.73 31.63
C PRO A 16 -17.54 -6.89 30.64
N ALA A 17 -17.49 -6.56 29.34
CA ALA A 17 -17.50 -7.57 28.28
C ALA A 17 -16.44 -8.65 28.55
N PRO A 18 -16.79 -9.95 28.42
CA PRO A 18 -15.90 -11.05 28.78
C PRO A 18 -14.64 -11.02 27.94
N THR A 19 -13.56 -11.56 28.48
CA THR A 19 -12.32 -11.78 27.72
C THR A 19 -12.55 -12.84 26.64
N VAL A 20 -11.70 -12.88 25.62
CA VAL A 20 -11.78 -13.92 24.58
C VAL A 20 -11.55 -15.31 25.19
N ALA A 21 -10.72 -15.43 26.21
CA ALA A 21 -10.53 -16.68 26.97
C ALA A 21 -11.81 -17.12 27.68
N GLU A 22 -12.46 -16.22 28.42
CA GLU A 22 -13.76 -16.49 29.06
C GLU A 22 -14.83 -16.86 28.04
N ALA A 23 -14.91 -16.12 26.93
CA ALA A 23 -15.86 -16.42 25.87
C ALA A 23 -15.60 -17.80 25.24
N ILE A 24 -14.35 -18.24 25.12
CA ILE A 24 -14.02 -19.60 24.67
C ILE A 24 -14.54 -20.65 25.65
N ALA A 25 -14.38 -20.41 26.97
CA ALA A 25 -14.91 -21.30 28.00
C ALA A 25 -16.45 -21.36 27.98
N ILE A 26 -17.12 -20.21 27.84
CA ILE A 26 -18.58 -20.14 27.74
C ILE A 26 -19.09 -20.83 26.48
N VAL A 27 -18.43 -20.67 25.33
CA VAL A 27 -18.80 -21.37 24.09
C VAL A 27 -18.68 -22.89 24.26
N ALA A 28 -17.75 -23.38 25.07
CA ALA A 28 -17.58 -24.80 25.32
C ALA A 28 -18.76 -25.40 26.10
N SER A 29 -19.43 -24.62 26.96
CA SER A 29 -20.60 -25.07 27.75
C SER A 29 -21.93 -24.97 26.99
N TRP A 30 -21.96 -24.49 25.74
CA TRP A 30 -23.19 -24.44 24.93
C TRP A 30 -23.58 -25.82 24.39
N ASP A 31 -24.16 -26.65 25.25
CA ASP A 31 -24.69 -28.00 25.00
C ASP A 31 -25.72 -28.07 23.86
N THR A 32 -26.57 -27.06 23.73
CA THR A 32 -27.55 -26.85 22.63
C THR A 32 -26.93 -26.75 21.22
N LEU A 33 -25.61 -26.68 21.07
CA LEU A 33 -24.92 -26.68 19.77
C LEU A 33 -24.25 -28.02 19.48
N SER A 34 -24.04 -28.33 18.20
CA SER A 34 -23.18 -29.47 17.83
C SER A 34 -21.73 -29.23 18.25
N ILE A 35 -20.99 -30.32 18.48
CA ILE A 35 -19.55 -30.27 18.82
C ILE A 35 -18.76 -29.52 17.74
N GLU A 36 -19.07 -29.77 16.47
CA GLU A 36 -18.45 -29.10 15.32
C GLU A 36 -18.70 -27.59 15.33
N ARG A 37 -19.93 -27.16 15.65
CA ARG A 37 -20.27 -25.75 15.74
C ARG A 37 -19.52 -25.06 16.87
N ARG A 38 -19.43 -25.69 18.05
CA ARG A 38 -18.62 -25.18 19.18
C ARG A 38 -17.15 -25.04 18.78
N ARG A 39 -16.55 -26.08 18.18
CA ARG A 39 -15.16 -26.04 17.68
C ARG A 39 -14.95 -24.90 16.67
N GLY A 40 -15.87 -24.70 15.73
CA GLY A 40 -15.81 -23.62 14.77
C GLY A 40 -15.87 -22.23 15.41
N LEU A 41 -16.70 -22.03 16.44
CA LEU A 41 -16.78 -20.78 17.19
C LEU A 41 -15.50 -20.51 17.99
N THR A 42 -15.01 -21.52 18.73
CA THR A 42 -13.75 -21.44 19.49
C THR A 42 -12.55 -21.13 18.58
N SER A 43 -12.47 -21.78 17.42
CA SER A 43 -11.40 -21.51 16.44
C SER A 43 -11.45 -20.06 15.95
N SER A 44 -12.65 -19.51 15.72
CA SER A 44 -12.82 -18.11 15.31
C SER A 44 -12.45 -17.12 16.42
N LEU A 45 -12.76 -17.44 17.69
CA LEU A 45 -12.35 -16.65 18.85
C LEU A 45 -10.82 -16.66 19.04
N ARG A 46 -10.15 -17.80 18.85
CA ARG A 46 -8.68 -17.85 18.83
C ARG A 46 -8.09 -17.06 17.66
N ALA A 47 -8.75 -17.09 16.50
CA ALA A 47 -8.30 -16.34 15.34
C ALA A 47 -8.32 -14.82 15.56
N ILE A 48 -9.33 -14.27 16.27
CA ILE A 48 -9.35 -12.82 16.57
C ILE A 48 -8.24 -12.41 17.54
N ALA A 49 -7.89 -13.24 18.54
CA ALA A 49 -6.76 -12.99 19.43
C ALA A 49 -5.42 -12.96 18.67
N ARG A 50 -5.24 -13.91 17.74
CA ARG A 50 -4.07 -13.94 16.86
C ARG A 50 -3.97 -12.70 15.97
N ILE A 51 -5.08 -12.24 15.38
CA ILE A 51 -5.08 -11.01 14.55
C ILE A 51 -4.81 -9.76 15.40
N ALA A 52 -5.34 -9.72 16.62
CA ALA A 52 -5.09 -8.63 17.56
C ALA A 52 -3.65 -8.61 18.07
N GLU A 53 -2.89 -9.70 17.89
CA GLU A 53 -1.58 -9.92 18.52
C GLU A 53 -1.65 -9.69 20.04
N SER A 54 -2.71 -10.21 20.67
CA SER A 54 -2.98 -10.04 22.11
C SER A 54 -3.29 -11.39 22.72
N ASP A 55 -2.93 -11.55 24.01
CA ASP A 55 -3.31 -12.73 24.78
C ASP A 55 -4.86 -12.82 24.86
N PRO A 56 -5.49 -13.96 24.51
CA PRO A 56 -6.92 -14.19 24.72
C PRO A 56 -7.45 -13.82 26.10
N ALA A 57 -6.64 -13.92 27.16
CA ALA A 57 -7.01 -13.55 28.53
C ALA A 57 -7.10 -12.04 28.75
N THR A 58 -6.48 -11.23 27.88
CA THR A 58 -6.47 -9.75 28.00
C THR A 58 -7.38 -9.07 26.98
N LEU A 59 -7.64 -9.73 25.84
CA LEU A 59 -8.47 -9.18 24.79
C LEU A 59 -9.95 -9.26 25.17
N ARG A 60 -10.61 -8.11 25.32
CA ARG A 60 -12.06 -8.09 25.59
C ARG A 60 -12.86 -8.35 24.32
N LEU A 61 -13.92 -9.14 24.45
CA LEU A 61 -14.86 -9.43 23.36
C LEU A 61 -15.91 -8.31 23.24
N CYS A 62 -15.48 -7.07 22.98
CA CYS A 62 -16.37 -5.93 22.75
C CYS A 62 -16.16 -5.30 21.37
N PRO A 63 -17.18 -4.65 20.77
CA PRO A 63 -17.04 -4.11 19.41
C PRO A 63 -15.96 -3.05 19.31
N ALA A 64 -15.79 -2.19 20.32
CA ALA A 64 -14.76 -1.15 20.35
C ALA A 64 -13.33 -1.73 20.19
N GLU A 65 -12.97 -2.74 20.99
CA GLU A 65 -11.65 -3.37 20.90
C GLU A 65 -11.47 -4.15 19.60
N LEU A 66 -12.47 -4.92 19.16
CA LEU A 66 -12.39 -5.69 17.93
C LEU A 66 -12.32 -4.80 16.68
N ASN A 67 -13.03 -3.68 16.66
CA ASN A 67 -12.95 -2.70 15.57
C ASN A 67 -11.53 -2.12 15.46
N ALA A 68 -10.92 -1.78 16.59
CA ALA A 68 -9.59 -1.17 16.65
C ALA A 68 -8.46 -2.17 16.38
N LYS A 69 -8.50 -3.34 17.01
CA LYS A 69 -7.38 -4.31 17.02
C LYS A 69 -7.50 -5.40 15.96
N VAL A 70 -8.70 -5.71 15.47
CA VAL A 70 -8.93 -6.89 14.62
C VAL A 70 -9.44 -6.53 13.23
N LEU A 71 -10.61 -5.90 13.15
CA LEU A 71 -11.38 -5.84 11.90
C LEU A 71 -10.74 -4.95 10.82
N GLY A 72 -9.95 -3.96 11.20
CA GLY A 72 -9.19 -3.11 10.29
C GLY A 72 -7.95 -3.76 9.69
N ARG A 73 -7.47 -4.87 10.28
CA ARG A 73 -6.22 -5.53 9.87
C ARG A 73 -6.46 -6.49 8.71
N ALA A 74 -5.44 -6.66 7.87
CA ALA A 74 -5.53 -7.60 6.75
C ALA A 74 -5.31 -9.04 7.26
N PRO A 75 -6.31 -9.94 7.13
CA PRO A 75 -6.23 -11.29 7.71
C PRO A 75 -5.07 -12.13 7.15
N GLN A 76 -4.63 -11.84 5.93
CA GLN A 76 -3.54 -12.56 5.27
C GLN A 76 -2.19 -12.38 5.95
N LEU A 77 -1.98 -11.26 6.65
CA LEU A 77 -0.80 -11.03 7.49
C LEU A 77 -0.73 -12.01 8.66
N TYR A 78 -1.85 -12.65 9.01
CA TYR A 78 -2.00 -13.59 10.11
C TYR A 78 -2.27 -15.02 9.64
N GLY A 79 -1.95 -15.33 8.38
CA GLY A 79 -2.14 -16.65 7.80
C GLY A 79 -3.61 -17.04 7.57
N LEU A 80 -4.50 -16.07 7.44
CA LEU A 80 -5.93 -16.30 7.19
C LEU A 80 -6.33 -15.82 5.79
N SER A 81 -7.09 -16.67 5.07
CA SER A 81 -7.70 -16.26 3.81
C SER A 81 -8.83 -15.24 4.03
N ALA A 82 -9.24 -14.55 2.96
CA ALA A 82 -10.40 -13.64 3.02
C ALA A 82 -11.70 -14.37 3.38
N THR A 83 -11.88 -15.60 2.88
CA THR A 83 -13.01 -16.48 3.17
C THR A 83 -12.99 -16.92 4.63
N SER A 84 -11.85 -17.38 5.14
CA SER A 84 -11.68 -17.73 6.55
C SER A 84 -12.02 -16.54 7.45
N MET A 85 -11.59 -15.33 7.09
CA MET A 85 -11.94 -14.13 7.85
C MET A 85 -13.43 -13.78 7.76
N ALA A 86 -14.13 -14.10 6.67
CA ALA A 86 -15.58 -13.96 6.59
C ALA A 86 -16.29 -14.92 7.57
N THR A 87 -15.84 -16.17 7.63
CA THR A 87 -16.31 -17.18 8.61
C THR A 87 -16.03 -16.73 10.04
N VAL A 88 -14.80 -16.27 10.34
CA VAL A 88 -14.43 -15.72 11.65
C VAL A 88 -15.40 -14.61 12.06
N ARG A 89 -15.64 -13.63 11.19
CA ARG A 89 -16.59 -12.54 11.46
C ARG A 89 -18.02 -13.03 11.69
N SER A 90 -18.46 -14.05 10.94
CA SER A 90 -19.79 -14.64 11.11
C SER A 90 -19.92 -15.33 12.48
N HIS A 91 -18.94 -16.17 12.84
CA HIS A 91 -18.87 -16.89 14.11
C HIS A 91 -18.77 -15.95 15.30
N VAL A 92 -17.90 -14.94 15.25
CA VAL A 92 -17.75 -13.94 16.32
C VAL A 92 -19.04 -13.15 16.50
N ARG A 93 -19.69 -12.72 15.41
CA ARG A 93 -20.99 -12.03 15.50
C ARG A 93 -22.08 -12.92 16.11
N TYR A 94 -22.09 -14.21 15.77
CA TYR A 94 -23.01 -15.18 16.36
C TYR A 94 -22.75 -15.33 17.86
N ALA A 95 -21.49 -15.53 18.26
CA ALA A 95 -21.12 -15.70 19.66
C ALA A 95 -21.46 -14.45 20.49
N MET A 96 -21.09 -13.26 20.00
CA MET A 96 -21.38 -12.00 20.68
C MET A 96 -22.88 -11.74 20.86
N ARG A 97 -23.71 -12.02 19.85
CA ARG A 97 -25.18 -11.90 19.99
C ARG A 97 -25.73 -12.85 21.03
N ARG A 98 -25.25 -14.09 21.05
CA ARG A 98 -25.71 -15.09 22.00
C ARG A 98 -25.29 -14.78 23.45
N LEU A 99 -24.19 -14.04 23.61
CA LEU A 99 -23.73 -13.50 24.89
C LEU A 99 -24.39 -12.16 25.26
N GLY A 100 -25.32 -11.63 24.45
CA GLY A 100 -25.93 -10.32 24.69
C GLY A 100 -25.01 -9.12 24.45
N LEU A 101 -23.86 -9.32 23.79
CA LEU A 101 -22.84 -8.28 23.53
C LEU A 101 -23.07 -7.51 22.22
N LEU A 102 -24.12 -7.86 21.47
CA LEU A 102 -24.54 -7.18 20.25
C LEU A 102 -26.06 -7.18 20.19
N ASP A 103 -26.64 -6.00 19.99
CA ASP A 103 -28.08 -5.87 19.82
C ASP A 103 -28.61 -6.71 18.64
N THR A 104 -29.77 -7.33 18.87
CA THR A 104 -30.61 -7.84 17.80
C THR A 104 -31.17 -6.64 17.01
N ARG A 105 -31.44 -6.81 15.71
CA ARG A 105 -31.85 -5.67 14.87
C ARG A 105 -33.13 -5.07 15.44
N PRO A 106 -33.16 -3.77 15.78
CA PRO A 106 -34.34 -3.16 16.37
C PRO A 106 -35.47 -3.07 15.34
N THR A 107 -36.71 -3.16 15.81
CA THR A 107 -37.90 -2.86 15.01
C THR A 107 -37.87 -1.38 14.65
N LEU A 108 -38.10 -1.06 13.37
CA LEU A 108 -38.14 0.33 12.92
C LEU A 108 -39.43 1.00 13.40
N THR A 109 -39.36 2.25 13.85
CA THR A 109 -40.57 3.06 14.09
C THR A 109 -41.33 3.25 12.77
N PRO A 110 -42.65 3.55 12.81
CA PRO A 110 -43.46 3.70 11.61
C PRO A 110 -42.86 4.68 10.58
N ALA A 111 -42.31 5.82 11.02
CA ALA A 111 -41.68 6.80 10.14
C ALA A 111 -40.44 6.25 9.41
N TRP A 112 -39.57 5.51 10.11
CA TRP A 112 -38.39 4.88 9.49
C TRP A 112 -38.76 3.67 8.63
N ALA A 113 -39.82 2.94 8.99
CA ALA A 113 -40.36 1.84 8.20
C ALA A 113 -40.95 2.35 6.87
N GLU A 114 -41.64 3.49 6.89
CA GLU A 114 -42.15 4.15 5.70
C GLU A 114 -41.03 4.64 4.79
N LEU A 115 -40.07 5.40 5.34
CA LEU A 115 -38.90 5.86 4.55
C LEU A 115 -38.19 4.68 3.88
N ARG A 116 -38.01 3.56 4.60
CA ARG A 116 -37.35 2.36 4.06
C ARG A 116 -38.05 1.79 2.82
N ARG A 117 -39.36 1.95 2.66
CA ARG A 117 -40.12 1.44 1.49
C ARG A 117 -39.75 2.19 0.20
N HIS A 118 -39.40 3.47 0.32
CA HIS A 118 -39.01 4.33 -0.82
C HIS A 118 -37.55 4.14 -1.26
N LEU A 119 -36.71 3.50 -0.45
CA LEU A 119 -35.27 3.38 -0.72
C LEU A 119 -34.92 2.13 -1.51
N ALA A 120 -34.15 2.31 -2.59
CA ALA A 120 -33.62 1.20 -3.37
C ALA A 120 -32.74 0.24 -2.52
N PRO A 121 -32.69 -1.08 -2.83
CA PRO A 121 -31.93 -2.05 -2.05
C PRO A 121 -30.45 -1.69 -1.84
N ARG A 122 -29.79 -1.10 -2.86
CA ARG A 122 -28.39 -0.66 -2.77
C ARG A 122 -28.18 0.47 -1.75
N VAL A 123 -29.15 1.38 -1.63
CA VAL A 123 -29.16 2.47 -0.63
C VAL A 123 -29.31 1.87 0.77
N LEU A 124 -30.26 0.94 0.93
CA LEU A 124 -30.53 0.28 2.21
C LEU A 124 -29.33 -0.51 2.74
N MET A 125 -28.54 -1.16 1.87
CA MET A 125 -27.31 -1.84 2.29
C MET A 125 -26.33 -0.92 3.04
N THR A 126 -26.31 0.38 2.70
CA THR A 126 -25.48 1.39 3.39
C THR A 126 -26.20 1.98 4.60
N LEU A 127 -27.48 2.33 4.47
CA LEU A 127 -28.21 3.05 5.52
C LEU A 127 -28.83 2.16 6.62
N THR A 128 -28.78 0.82 6.50
CA THR A 128 -29.43 -0.09 7.49
C THR A 128 -29.10 0.24 8.95
N ARG A 129 -27.82 0.48 9.27
CA ARG A 129 -27.39 0.80 10.65
C ARG A 129 -27.82 2.21 11.08
N PHE A 130 -27.89 3.12 10.12
CA PHE A 130 -28.31 4.49 10.33
C PHE A 130 -29.80 4.55 10.68
N LEU A 131 -30.65 3.85 9.91
CA LEU A 131 -32.08 3.71 10.20
C LEU A 131 -32.32 3.05 11.56
N ALA A 132 -31.62 1.95 11.84
CA ALA A 132 -31.75 1.22 13.10
C ALA A 132 -31.42 2.10 14.32
N TYR A 133 -30.31 2.85 14.26
CA TYR A 133 -29.92 3.74 15.35
C TYR A 133 -30.95 4.84 15.61
N HIS A 134 -31.35 5.59 14.56
CA HIS A 134 -32.28 6.71 14.74
C HIS A 134 -33.67 6.24 15.16
N SER A 135 -34.07 5.04 14.74
CA SER A 135 -35.29 4.40 15.22
C SER A 135 -35.27 4.13 16.72
N VAL A 136 -34.16 3.59 17.26
CA VAL A 136 -34.02 3.34 18.70
C VAL A 136 -33.87 4.66 19.48
N ALA A 137 -33.19 5.64 18.90
CA ALA A 137 -33.00 6.95 19.49
C ALA A 137 -34.26 7.84 19.45
N GLY A 138 -35.36 7.39 18.82
CA GLY A 138 -36.60 8.15 18.71
C GLY A 138 -36.52 9.40 17.83
N VAL A 139 -35.50 9.52 16.98
CA VAL A 139 -35.30 10.68 16.10
C VAL A 139 -36.07 10.46 14.80
N LEU A 140 -36.93 11.41 14.39
CA LEU A 140 -37.66 11.30 13.12
C LEU A 140 -36.73 11.53 11.91
N PRO A 141 -37.05 10.99 10.71
CA PRO A 141 -36.26 11.23 9.51
C PRO A 141 -36.01 12.71 9.19
N ALA A 142 -37.00 13.57 9.44
CA ALA A 142 -36.93 15.01 9.21
C ALA A 142 -36.06 15.76 10.25
N GLU A 143 -35.82 15.15 11.42
CA GLU A 143 -35.08 15.75 12.55
C GLU A 143 -33.60 15.32 12.58
N VAL A 144 -33.16 14.57 11.58
CA VAL A 144 -31.77 14.14 11.45
C VAL A 144 -30.86 15.37 11.34
N SER A 145 -29.84 15.45 12.19
CA SER A 145 -28.87 16.53 12.22
C SER A 145 -27.44 15.98 12.26
N ASP A 146 -26.44 16.86 12.11
CA ASP A 146 -25.05 16.45 12.27
C ASP A 146 -24.77 15.91 13.69
N GLU A 147 -25.47 16.43 14.71
CA GLU A 147 -25.34 15.97 16.09
C GLU A 147 -25.87 14.55 16.28
N THR A 148 -27.06 14.24 15.75
CA THR A 148 -27.63 12.89 15.82
C THR A 148 -26.80 11.92 14.99
N PHE A 149 -26.22 12.37 13.87
CA PHE A 149 -25.28 11.58 13.09
C PHE A 149 -23.96 11.32 13.83
N GLU A 150 -23.40 12.27 14.58
CA GLU A 150 -22.21 12.06 15.41
C GLU A 150 -22.48 11.03 16.52
N ARG A 151 -23.65 11.08 17.17
CA ARG A 151 -24.06 10.06 18.15
C ARG A 151 -24.23 8.68 17.48
N CYS A 152 -24.79 8.64 16.27
CA CYS A 152 -24.87 7.42 15.46
C CYS A 152 -23.49 6.83 15.16
N GLN A 153 -22.51 7.68 14.81
CA GLN A 153 -21.13 7.24 14.56
C GLN A 153 -20.51 6.63 15.82
N LYS A 154 -20.70 7.26 16.98
CA LYS A 154 -20.24 6.74 18.28
C LYS A 154 -20.86 5.37 18.56
N TRP A 155 -22.18 5.23 18.43
CA TRP A 155 -22.88 3.96 18.60
C TRP A 155 -22.37 2.87 17.64
N ILE A 156 -22.14 3.19 16.35
CA ILE A 156 -21.58 2.22 15.39
C ILE A 156 -20.18 1.74 15.83
N LEU A 157 -19.37 2.61 16.44
CA LEU A 157 -18.02 2.26 16.90
C LEU A 157 -18.03 1.41 18.17
N THR A 158 -18.95 1.66 19.10
CA THR A 158 -19.00 0.99 20.41
C THR A 158 -19.87 -0.26 20.41
N GLU A 159 -20.99 -0.24 19.68
CA GLU A 159 -22.02 -1.30 19.73
C GLU A 159 -22.04 -2.20 18.49
N THR A 160 -21.29 -1.88 17.43
CA THR A 160 -21.33 -2.68 16.19
C THR A 160 -19.96 -3.07 15.66
N LEU A 161 -19.90 -4.23 15.00
CA LEU A 161 -18.70 -4.66 14.28
C LEU A 161 -18.60 -3.97 12.91
N CYS A 162 -17.58 -3.12 12.74
CA CYS A 162 -17.32 -2.33 11.55
C CYS A 162 -15.83 -2.37 11.14
N ARG A 163 -15.55 -2.90 9.94
CA ARG A 163 -14.19 -3.01 9.40
C ARG A 163 -13.52 -1.67 9.09
N ASN A 164 -14.27 -0.72 8.54
CA ASN A 164 -13.73 0.58 8.17
C ASN A 164 -14.75 1.68 8.48
N PRO A 165 -14.81 2.12 9.76
CA PRO A 165 -15.80 3.09 10.21
C PRO A 165 -15.75 4.39 9.43
N ARG A 166 -14.55 4.92 9.16
CA ARG A 166 -14.37 6.16 8.40
C ARG A 166 -14.99 6.10 7.01
N ARG A 167 -14.75 5.02 6.28
CA ARG A 167 -15.34 4.82 4.95
C ARG A 167 -16.86 4.67 5.05
N LEU A 168 -17.34 3.88 6.02
CA LEU A 168 -18.78 3.69 6.22
C LEU A 168 -19.48 5.02 6.51
N PHE A 169 -18.96 5.85 7.40
CA PHE A 169 -19.57 7.14 7.76
C PHE A 169 -19.59 8.11 6.58
N GLY A 170 -18.50 8.15 5.79
CA GLY A 170 -18.49 8.91 4.54
C GLY A 170 -19.55 8.43 3.55
N GLN A 171 -19.72 7.10 3.41
CA GLN A 171 -20.73 6.51 2.54
C GLN A 171 -22.15 6.75 3.04
N ILE A 172 -22.43 6.58 4.34
CA ILE A 172 -23.74 6.87 4.93
C ILE A 172 -24.14 8.31 4.65
N ARG A 173 -23.27 9.28 4.95
CA ARG A 173 -23.55 10.69 4.67
C ARG A 173 -23.78 10.95 3.19
N TYR A 174 -22.90 10.45 2.32
CA TYR A 174 -23.03 10.66 0.89
C TYR A 174 -24.35 10.12 0.37
N VAL A 175 -24.71 8.88 0.74
CA VAL A 175 -25.95 8.24 0.31
C VAL A 175 -27.17 8.94 0.89
N TRP A 176 -27.16 9.32 2.17
CA TRP A 176 -28.23 10.11 2.79
C TRP A 176 -28.47 11.43 2.07
N ASN A 177 -27.41 12.24 1.89
CA ASN A 177 -27.51 13.53 1.21
C ASN A 177 -27.86 13.39 -0.27
N LYS A 178 -27.52 12.24 -0.89
CA LYS A 178 -27.92 11.93 -2.27
C LYS A 178 -29.44 11.68 -2.34
N VAL A 179 -29.98 10.83 -1.46
CA VAL A 179 -31.42 10.60 -1.36
C VAL A 179 -32.17 11.91 -1.09
N ALA A 180 -31.72 12.70 -0.12
CA ALA A 180 -32.34 13.99 0.20
C ALA A 180 -32.33 14.99 -0.98
N ARG A 181 -31.35 14.90 -1.89
CA ARG A 181 -31.30 15.76 -3.09
C ARG A 181 -32.11 15.22 -4.27
N GLU A 182 -32.16 13.91 -4.43
CA GLU A 182 -32.87 13.26 -5.54
C GLU A 182 -34.36 13.05 -5.24
N MET A 183 -34.76 13.05 -3.97
CA MET A 183 -36.14 12.86 -3.50
C MET A 183 -36.54 13.96 -2.50
N PRO A 184 -36.72 15.23 -2.94
CA PRO A 184 -37.08 16.35 -2.07
C PRO A 184 -38.42 16.15 -1.34
N GLU A 185 -39.34 15.39 -1.91
CA GLU A 185 -40.67 15.08 -1.37
C GLU A 185 -40.62 14.34 -0.02
N LEU A 186 -39.49 13.70 0.30
CA LEU A 186 -39.28 13.00 1.56
C LEU A 186 -38.91 13.94 2.72
N GLY A 187 -38.71 15.23 2.46
CA GLY A 187 -38.43 16.25 3.49
C GLY A 187 -37.16 15.98 4.30
N LEU A 188 -36.16 15.34 3.70
CA LEU A 188 -34.96 14.90 4.42
C LEU A 188 -33.91 16.02 4.56
N PRO A 189 -33.34 16.23 5.75
CA PRO A 189 -32.30 17.24 5.97
C PRO A 189 -30.96 16.81 5.37
N ILE A 190 -30.17 17.79 4.92
CA ILE A 190 -28.81 17.57 4.40
C ILE A 190 -27.81 17.60 5.57
N LEU A 191 -27.09 16.51 5.78
CA LEU A 191 -26.01 16.44 6.77
C LEU A 191 -24.78 17.23 6.28
N GLY A 192 -24.23 18.10 7.12
CA GLY A 192 -23.01 18.85 6.84
C GLY A 192 -21.82 17.91 6.66
N ALA A 193 -20.79 18.32 5.91
CA ALA A 193 -19.60 17.48 5.73
C ALA A 193 -18.98 17.15 7.10
N ALA A 194 -18.71 15.86 7.39
CA ALA A 194 -17.94 15.50 8.60
C ALA A 194 -16.72 16.35 8.57
N ARG A 195 -16.38 16.99 9.71
CA ARG A 195 -15.13 17.70 9.94
C ARG A 195 -14.03 16.97 9.17
N CYS A 196 -13.80 17.42 7.93
CA CYS A 196 -12.73 16.92 7.10
C CYS A 196 -11.52 17.20 7.97
N GLN A 197 -10.69 16.19 8.23
CA GLN A 197 -9.38 16.33 8.90
C GLN A 197 -8.96 17.79 8.85
N VAL A 198 -9.11 18.53 9.97
CA VAL A 198 -9.12 20.01 9.96
C VAL A 198 -8.05 20.45 8.98
N ARG A 199 -8.48 21.05 7.85
CA ARG A 199 -7.55 21.36 6.77
C ARG A 199 -6.42 22.16 7.40
N LYS A 200 -5.22 21.58 7.45
CA LYS A 200 -4.05 22.20 8.11
C LYS A 200 -3.42 23.24 7.17
N THR A 201 -4.28 23.94 6.45
CA THR A 201 -4.02 24.89 5.37
C THR A 201 -5.23 25.79 5.28
N VAL A 202 -5.04 27.08 5.06
CA VAL A 202 -6.13 27.99 4.69
C VAL A 202 -6.47 27.81 3.21
N ALA A 203 -7.75 27.86 2.83
CA ALA A 203 -8.12 27.83 1.40
C ALA A 203 -7.66 29.12 0.72
N LEU A 204 -7.30 29.07 -0.56
CA LEU A 204 -6.79 30.25 -1.27
C LEU A 204 -7.79 31.42 -1.22
N ALA A 205 -9.08 31.13 -1.41
CA ALA A 205 -10.16 32.12 -1.36
C ALA A 205 -10.39 32.76 0.02
N ASP A 206 -9.93 32.11 1.10
CA ASP A 206 -10.10 32.61 2.48
C ASP A 206 -8.92 33.50 2.92
N LEU A 207 -7.90 33.65 2.09
CA LEU A 207 -6.73 34.49 2.36
C LEU A 207 -7.01 35.96 1.99
N HIS A 208 -6.27 36.87 2.61
CA HIS A 208 -6.26 38.27 2.21
C HIS A 208 -5.94 38.41 0.71
N PRO A 209 -6.59 39.31 -0.05
CA PRO A 209 -6.34 39.49 -1.49
C PRO A 209 -4.85 39.68 -1.83
N ASP A 210 -4.15 40.52 -1.07
CA ASP A 210 -2.70 40.75 -1.25
C ASP A 210 -1.88 39.45 -1.08
N MET A 211 -2.28 38.55 -0.18
CA MET A 211 -1.61 37.27 0.03
C MET A 211 -1.86 36.32 -1.14
N GLN A 212 -3.04 36.40 -1.75
CA GLN A 212 -3.35 35.64 -2.97
C GLN A 212 -2.47 36.13 -4.14
N ALA A 213 -2.28 37.45 -4.26
CA ALA A 213 -1.40 38.07 -5.25
C ALA A 213 0.08 37.67 -5.02
N ASP A 214 0.57 37.75 -3.78
CA ASP A 214 1.94 37.32 -3.42
C ASP A 214 2.20 35.85 -3.74
N LEU A 215 1.23 34.97 -3.45
CA LEU A 215 1.31 33.55 -3.78
C LEU A 215 1.32 33.32 -5.30
N ALA A 216 0.55 34.09 -6.07
CA ALA A 216 0.56 34.04 -7.53
C ALA A 216 1.90 34.51 -8.10
N LEU A 217 2.47 35.60 -7.57
CA LEU A 217 3.78 36.10 -7.95
C LEU A 217 4.89 35.08 -7.62
N MET A 218 4.83 34.49 -6.42
CA MET A 218 5.73 33.39 -6.05
C MET A 218 5.58 32.20 -7.01
N ALA A 219 4.36 31.85 -7.43
CA ALA A 219 4.13 30.75 -8.36
C ALA A 219 4.72 31.02 -9.75
N ALA A 220 4.47 32.23 -10.28
CA ALA A 220 5.00 32.67 -11.57
C ALA A 220 6.53 32.63 -11.57
N ARG A 221 7.17 33.26 -10.58
CA ARG A 221 8.64 33.26 -10.47
C ARG A 221 9.23 31.86 -10.31
N LEU A 222 8.59 30.99 -9.53
CA LEU A 222 9.05 29.60 -9.41
C LEU A 222 8.88 28.80 -10.71
N GLY A 223 8.04 29.26 -11.63
CA GLY A 223 7.82 28.71 -12.96
C GLY A 223 8.69 29.30 -14.06
N SER A 224 9.38 30.42 -13.81
CA SER A 224 10.31 31.07 -14.77
C SER A 224 11.74 30.54 -14.63
N SER A 225 12.51 30.59 -15.71
CA SER A 225 13.95 30.27 -15.74
C SER A 225 14.79 31.54 -15.90
N ASP A 226 15.98 31.58 -15.30
CA ASP A 226 16.99 32.65 -15.51
C ASP A 226 17.51 32.74 -16.97
N LEU A 227 16.97 31.96 -17.91
CA LEU A 227 17.32 31.93 -19.34
C LEU A 227 16.17 32.45 -20.24
N ASP A 228 15.05 32.88 -19.65
CA ASP A 228 13.92 33.44 -20.40
C ASP A 228 14.07 34.95 -20.64
N GLU A 229 15.18 35.56 -20.20
CA GLU A 229 15.64 36.88 -20.64
C GLU A 229 16.68 36.67 -21.74
N ASP A 230 16.46 37.26 -22.91
CA ASP A 230 17.30 37.15 -24.11
C ASP A 230 18.79 37.40 -23.79
N PHE A 231 19.61 36.35 -23.86
CA PHE A 231 21.07 36.49 -23.89
C PHE A 231 21.55 36.27 -25.32
N ASP A 232 21.99 37.36 -25.95
CA ASP A 232 22.87 37.34 -27.11
C ASP A 232 24.12 36.51 -26.79
N ASP A 233 24.42 35.55 -27.66
CA ASP A 233 25.60 34.70 -27.63
C ASP A 233 26.89 35.53 -27.80
N ALA A 234 27.55 35.87 -26.69
CA ALA A 234 28.98 36.18 -26.70
C ALA A 234 29.62 35.89 -25.33
N ASP A 235 30.68 35.07 -25.34
CA ASP A 235 31.63 34.76 -24.26
C ASP A 235 31.15 33.94 -23.06
N ILE A 236 31.13 32.61 -23.24
CA ILE A 236 31.32 31.65 -22.14
C ILE A 236 32.80 31.30 -22.06
N GLY A 237 33.55 32.14 -21.35
CA GLY A 237 34.87 31.87 -20.80
C GLY A 237 34.80 31.80 -19.27
N ASP A 238 34.93 30.59 -18.75
CA ASP A 238 35.29 30.20 -17.37
C ASP A 238 35.49 31.33 -16.32
N VAL A 239 34.45 31.65 -15.52
CA VAL A 239 34.64 32.25 -14.19
C VAL A 239 33.57 31.78 -13.18
N LEU A 240 34.04 31.05 -12.17
CA LEU A 240 33.45 30.94 -10.83
C LEU A 240 33.13 32.34 -10.26
N GLY A 241 31.91 32.85 -10.38
CA GLY A 241 31.60 34.14 -9.74
C GLY A 241 30.25 34.82 -9.97
N SER A 242 29.40 34.36 -10.89
CA SER A 242 28.17 35.10 -11.20
C SER A 242 27.09 34.91 -10.11
N GLY A 243 26.79 35.99 -9.41
CA GLY A 243 25.69 36.12 -8.45
C GLY A 243 24.32 35.85 -9.10
N PRO A 244 23.26 35.66 -8.30
CA PRO A 244 21.93 35.39 -8.86
C PRO A 244 21.45 36.58 -9.70
N VAL A 245 20.86 36.30 -10.87
CA VAL A 245 20.17 37.32 -11.66
C VAL A 245 18.97 37.83 -10.86
N ILE A 246 18.86 39.14 -10.82
CA ILE A 246 17.95 39.92 -10.02
C ILE A 246 16.78 40.31 -10.93
N ASP A 247 15.54 39.95 -10.59
CA ASP A 247 14.36 40.42 -11.33
C ASP A 247 14.20 41.95 -11.23
N GLN A 248 13.33 42.55 -12.04
CA GLN A 248 13.07 44.01 -11.99
C GLN A 248 12.66 44.54 -10.60
N ALA A 249 12.32 43.66 -9.66
CA ALA A 249 11.96 43.98 -8.28
C ALA A 249 13.09 43.71 -7.26
N GLY A 250 14.31 43.37 -7.69
CA GLY A 250 15.43 43.19 -6.77
C GLY A 250 15.60 41.77 -6.21
N HIS A 251 14.86 40.78 -6.71
CA HIS A 251 14.83 39.44 -6.13
C HIS A 251 15.58 38.38 -6.96
N PRO A 252 16.32 37.46 -6.32
CA PRO A 252 17.00 36.39 -7.02
C PRO A 252 16.01 35.38 -7.62
N ALA A 253 16.04 35.19 -8.94
CA ALA A 253 15.25 34.18 -9.63
C ALA A 253 15.86 32.76 -9.46
N PRO A 254 15.04 31.68 -9.56
CA PRO A 254 15.56 30.33 -9.54
C PRO A 254 16.18 29.97 -10.90
N ARG A 255 17.48 29.60 -10.88
CA ARG A 255 18.29 29.04 -12.00
C ARG A 255 17.61 28.07 -12.98
N ARG A 256 16.48 27.45 -12.62
CA ARG A 256 15.65 26.65 -13.51
C ARG A 256 14.20 26.63 -13.02
N ALA A 257 13.28 26.80 -13.96
CA ALA A 257 11.84 26.64 -13.76
C ALA A 257 11.50 25.33 -13.01
N LEU A 258 10.68 25.44 -11.96
CA LEU A 258 10.18 24.30 -11.21
C LEU A 258 8.94 23.70 -11.86
N ARG A 259 8.75 22.40 -11.65
CA ARG A 259 7.57 21.69 -12.16
C ARG A 259 6.30 22.18 -11.45
N PRO A 260 5.13 22.21 -12.14
CA PRO A 260 3.86 22.66 -11.56
C PRO A 260 3.49 21.96 -10.24
N ILE A 261 3.77 20.65 -10.13
CA ILE A 261 3.48 19.90 -8.89
C ILE A 261 4.34 20.34 -7.70
N THR A 262 5.59 20.75 -7.96
CA THR A 262 6.51 21.26 -6.94
C THR A 262 6.09 22.66 -6.52
N ILE A 263 5.62 23.47 -7.47
CA ILE A 263 5.05 24.80 -7.19
C ILE A 263 3.81 24.65 -6.31
N ASP A 264 2.82 23.84 -6.71
CA ASP A 264 1.61 23.59 -5.91
C ASP A 264 1.93 23.08 -4.51
N GLU A 265 2.95 22.22 -4.36
CA GLU A 265 3.41 21.74 -3.06
C GLU A 265 4.01 22.85 -2.20
N ARG A 266 4.82 23.75 -2.76
CA ARG A 266 5.36 24.91 -2.04
C ARG A 266 4.26 25.88 -1.63
N LEU A 267 3.32 26.20 -2.52
CA LEU A 267 2.18 27.07 -2.21
C LEU A 267 1.30 26.46 -1.11
N ARG A 268 1.10 25.14 -1.11
CA ARG A 268 0.38 24.46 -0.04
C ARG A 268 1.09 24.57 1.31
N HIS A 269 2.42 24.48 1.33
CA HIS A 269 3.21 24.67 2.54
C HIS A 269 3.24 26.14 3.02
N ALA A 270 3.21 27.11 2.11
CA ALA A 270 3.02 28.52 2.46
C ALA A 270 1.64 28.75 3.12
N ARG A 271 0.56 28.20 2.54
CA ARG A 271 -0.78 28.24 3.15
C ARG A 271 -0.89 27.47 4.47
N GLN A 272 -0.07 26.43 4.64
CA GLN A 272 0.07 25.75 5.93
C GLN A 272 0.76 26.65 6.95
N ALA A 273 1.77 27.43 6.56
CA ALA A 273 2.41 28.40 7.44
C ALA A 273 1.43 29.49 7.90
N VAL A 274 0.56 30.00 7.00
CA VAL A 274 -0.54 30.91 7.37
C VAL A 274 -1.48 30.26 8.38
N TRP A 275 -1.89 29.00 8.12
CA TRP A 275 -2.74 28.27 9.05
C TRP A 275 -2.09 28.18 10.44
N VAL A 276 -0.79 27.87 10.51
CA VAL A 276 -0.04 27.84 11.78
C VAL A 276 0.03 29.22 12.43
N ALA A 277 0.28 30.29 11.66
CA ALA A 277 0.32 31.66 12.17
C ALA A 277 -0.99 32.04 12.88
N VAL A 278 -2.14 31.63 12.32
CA VAL A 278 -3.44 31.79 12.98
C VAL A 278 -3.54 30.98 14.27
N GLN A 279 -3.01 29.74 14.30
CA GLN A 279 -3.04 28.91 15.51
C GLN A 279 -2.18 29.45 16.66
N ILE A 280 -1.11 30.20 16.36
CA ILE A 280 -0.26 30.83 17.37
C ILE A 280 -0.79 32.21 17.80
N GLY A 281 -1.97 32.60 17.34
CA GLY A 281 -2.68 33.81 17.79
C GLY A 281 -2.54 35.03 16.87
N VAL A 282 -1.95 34.90 15.67
CA VAL A 282 -1.93 36.00 14.70
C VAL A 282 -3.29 36.11 14.01
N PRO A 283 -4.01 37.23 14.12
CA PRO A 283 -5.28 37.43 13.43
C PRO A 283 -5.13 37.26 11.91
N ARG A 284 -6.09 36.57 11.28
CA ARG A 284 -6.00 36.24 9.84
C ARG A 284 -5.91 37.48 8.95
N ASN A 285 -6.56 38.58 9.35
CA ASN A 285 -6.55 39.87 8.65
C ASN A 285 -5.21 40.62 8.75
N GLU A 286 -4.33 40.25 9.68
CA GLU A 286 -2.98 40.81 9.79
C GLU A 286 -1.95 40.08 8.90
N ILE A 287 -2.30 38.92 8.35
CA ILE A 287 -1.43 38.16 7.45
C ILE A 287 -1.80 38.56 6.02
N ARG A 288 -1.28 39.71 5.58
CA ARG A 288 -1.61 40.32 4.30
C ARG A 288 -0.71 39.82 3.17
N GLY A 289 0.53 39.40 3.45
CA GLY A 289 1.45 38.91 2.43
C GLY A 289 2.41 37.82 2.92
N LEU A 290 3.27 37.34 2.02
CA LEU A 290 4.30 36.34 2.34
C LEU A 290 5.36 36.91 3.29
N ARG A 291 5.60 38.23 3.24
CA ARG A 291 6.44 38.96 4.20
C ARG A 291 5.98 38.75 5.64
N ASP A 292 4.67 38.72 5.86
CA ASP A 292 4.07 38.51 7.18
C ASP A 292 4.27 37.08 7.71
N LEU A 293 4.92 36.17 6.99
CA LEU A 293 5.29 34.86 7.54
C LEU A 293 6.70 34.85 8.11
N VAL A 294 7.54 35.80 7.70
CA VAL A 294 8.97 35.84 8.01
C VAL A 294 9.42 37.13 8.70
N VAL A 295 8.56 38.15 8.72
CA VAL A 295 8.77 39.40 9.45
C VAL A 295 7.65 39.60 10.49
N PRO A 296 7.96 39.87 11.77
CA PRO A 296 9.30 39.79 12.37
C PRO A 296 9.85 38.34 12.31
N LEU A 297 11.17 38.18 12.36
CA LEU A 297 11.82 36.85 12.27
C LEU A 297 11.36 35.87 13.36
N THR A 298 10.92 36.40 14.50
CA THR A 298 10.30 35.66 15.60
C THR A 298 9.05 34.89 15.15
N ARG A 299 8.30 35.41 14.17
CA ARG A 299 7.10 34.76 13.62
C ARG A 299 7.44 33.46 12.88
N ALA A 300 8.49 33.47 12.04
CA ALA A 300 8.99 32.26 11.39
C ALA A 300 9.44 31.22 12.43
N LYS A 301 10.11 31.65 13.50
CA LYS A 301 10.51 30.78 14.62
C LYS A 301 9.31 30.13 15.30
N GLN A 302 8.27 30.91 15.60
CA GLN A 302 7.05 30.43 16.26
C GLN A 302 6.29 29.44 15.37
N ILE A 303 6.18 29.69 14.07
CA ILE A 303 5.56 28.76 13.11
C ILE A 303 6.30 27.42 13.10
N ILE A 304 7.62 27.46 12.99
CA ILE A 304 8.46 26.24 12.99
C ILE A 304 8.35 25.51 14.33
N ARG A 305 8.38 26.25 15.45
CA ARG A 305 8.26 25.70 16.81
C ARG A 305 6.91 25.02 17.04
N TYR A 306 5.81 25.63 16.60
CA TYR A 306 4.48 25.03 16.70
C TYR A 306 4.42 23.67 16.00
N LEU A 307 4.99 23.56 14.79
CA LEU A 307 5.04 22.29 14.06
C LEU A 307 5.96 21.26 14.72
N TRP A 308 7.05 21.70 15.34
CA TRP A 308 7.95 20.86 16.12
C TRP A 308 7.29 20.31 17.38
N ASP A 309 6.64 21.16 18.18
CA ASP A 309 5.94 20.76 19.41
C ASP A 309 4.78 19.83 19.08
N ARG A 310 4.03 20.11 18.00
CA ARG A 310 2.98 19.22 17.49
C ARG A 310 3.50 17.85 17.04
N ALA A 311 4.74 17.78 16.56
CA ALA A 311 5.39 16.53 16.20
C ALA A 311 5.97 15.78 17.42
N GLY A 312 5.67 16.22 18.65
CA GLY A 312 6.24 15.63 19.86
C GLY A 312 7.71 15.99 20.07
N LYS A 313 8.13 17.16 19.57
CA LYS A 313 9.53 17.61 19.59
C LYS A 313 10.48 16.65 18.88
N ALA A 314 10.03 16.10 17.75
CA ALA A 314 10.81 15.22 16.89
C ALA A 314 10.81 15.72 15.43
N PRO A 315 11.88 15.43 14.65
CA PRO A 315 11.94 15.82 13.24
C PRO A 315 10.78 15.26 12.44
N SER A 316 10.14 16.11 11.63
CA SER A 316 8.99 15.71 10.83
C SER A 316 9.00 16.34 9.45
N ALA A 317 8.53 15.59 8.45
CA ALA A 317 8.49 16.07 7.06
C ALA A 317 7.69 17.37 6.94
N SER A 318 6.56 17.49 7.67
CA SER A 318 5.74 18.70 7.66
C SER A 318 6.49 19.93 8.20
N ALA A 319 7.20 19.79 9.33
CA ALA A 319 7.97 20.89 9.90
C ALA A 319 9.14 21.27 8.98
N GLY A 320 9.83 20.27 8.42
CA GLY A 320 10.91 20.47 7.47
C GLY A 320 10.46 21.21 6.20
N HIS A 321 9.38 20.77 5.55
CA HIS A 321 8.90 21.41 4.32
C HIS A 321 8.40 22.84 4.54
N VAL A 322 7.69 23.10 5.64
CA VAL A 322 7.25 24.47 5.97
C VAL A 322 8.45 25.36 6.28
N ALA A 323 9.42 24.89 7.07
CA ALA A 323 10.64 25.64 7.36
C ALA A 323 11.45 25.96 6.09
N GLU A 324 11.55 25.01 5.15
CA GLU A 324 12.21 25.25 3.86
C GLU A 324 11.47 26.28 3.00
N VAL A 325 10.13 26.24 2.97
CA VAL A 325 9.34 27.27 2.27
C VAL A 325 9.49 28.64 2.91
N LEU A 326 9.49 28.74 4.25
CA LEU A 326 9.76 30.00 4.94
C LEU A 326 11.16 30.55 4.62
N ARG A 327 12.17 29.67 4.56
CA ARG A 327 13.54 30.04 4.15
C ARG A 327 13.57 30.57 2.71
N GLN A 328 12.83 29.94 1.80
CA GLN A 328 12.71 30.38 0.41
C GLN A 328 11.96 31.71 0.28
N ILE A 329 10.90 31.91 1.06
CA ILE A 329 10.18 33.20 1.13
C ILE A 329 11.13 34.29 1.62
N ALA A 330 11.81 34.07 2.74
CA ALA A 330 12.77 35.03 3.30
C ALA A 330 13.87 35.40 2.30
N LYS A 331 14.48 34.40 1.64
CA LYS A 331 15.60 34.62 0.71
C LYS A 331 15.15 35.24 -0.61
N PHE A 332 14.16 34.63 -1.25
CA PHE A 332 13.84 34.93 -2.64
C PHE A 332 12.67 35.91 -2.74
N HIS A 333 11.63 35.79 -1.92
CA HIS A 333 10.43 36.64 -2.07
C HIS A 333 10.49 37.96 -1.31
N VAL A 334 11.15 37.99 -0.16
CA VAL A 334 11.22 39.18 0.71
C VAL A 334 12.59 39.86 0.65
N GLY A 335 13.65 39.12 0.27
CA GLY A 335 15.01 39.65 0.23
C GLY A 335 15.59 39.98 1.61
N LEU A 336 15.29 39.15 2.63
CA LEU A 336 15.82 39.37 3.98
C LEU A 336 17.37 39.24 4.02
N PRO A 337 18.04 39.92 4.98
CA PRO A 337 19.48 39.82 5.16
C PRO A 337 19.95 38.36 5.28
N LYS A 338 21.15 38.08 4.79
CA LYS A 338 21.75 36.73 4.81
C LYS A 338 21.74 36.11 6.22
N ALA A 339 22.01 36.91 7.25
CA ALA A 339 21.99 36.47 8.65
C ALA A 339 20.62 35.89 9.06
N ASP A 340 19.53 36.54 8.67
CA ASP A 340 18.16 36.08 8.98
C ASP A 340 17.81 34.81 8.21
N VAL A 341 18.19 34.73 6.94
CA VAL A 341 18.00 33.53 6.11
C VAL A 341 18.77 32.34 6.69
N ASP A 342 20.01 32.55 7.11
CA ASP A 342 20.85 31.54 7.74
C ASP A 342 20.29 31.09 9.09
N GLN A 343 19.69 32.02 9.85
CA GLN A 343 19.02 31.71 11.10
C GLN A 343 17.79 30.80 10.89
N ILE A 344 16.99 31.02 9.83
CA ILE A 344 15.90 30.11 9.45
C ILE A 344 16.48 28.75 9.01
N ALA A 345 17.61 28.73 8.28
CA ALA A 345 18.26 27.50 7.86
C ALA A 345 18.76 26.65 9.05
N VAL A 346 19.20 27.29 10.15
CA VAL A 346 19.52 26.60 11.42
C VAL A 346 18.27 25.92 11.99
N TRP A 347 17.13 26.61 12.06
CA TRP A 347 15.88 26.02 12.55
C TRP A 347 15.38 24.89 11.66
N HIS A 348 15.43 25.08 10.33
CA HIS A 348 15.11 24.05 9.35
C HIS A 348 15.92 22.77 9.59
N ARG A 349 17.26 22.87 9.75
CA ARG A 349 18.13 21.71 10.01
C ARG A 349 17.77 20.95 11.28
N LYS A 350 17.20 21.62 12.29
CA LYS A 350 16.76 21.00 13.55
C LYS A 350 15.44 20.24 13.39
N VAL A 351 14.50 20.78 12.60
CA VAL A 351 13.15 20.20 12.46
C VAL A 351 13.00 19.24 11.29
N ALA A 352 13.89 19.32 10.30
CA ALA A 352 13.83 18.49 9.11
C ALA A 352 14.37 17.08 9.39
N PRO A 353 13.66 16.03 8.95
CA PRO A 353 14.14 14.66 9.05
C PRO A 353 15.39 14.46 8.19
N LYS A 354 16.44 13.87 8.78
CA LYS A 354 17.64 13.45 8.05
C LYS A 354 17.40 12.07 7.46
N TYR A 355 17.18 12.01 6.15
CA TYR A 355 17.14 10.73 5.44
C TYR A 355 18.55 10.39 4.98
N ALA A 356 19.28 9.66 5.82
CA ALA A 356 20.54 9.03 5.43
C ALA A 356 20.26 7.78 4.60
N GLU A 357 19.28 6.97 5.02
CA GLU A 357 18.95 5.66 4.44
C GLU A 357 17.43 5.49 4.26
N MET A 358 17.01 4.29 3.86
CA MET A 358 15.61 3.88 3.88
C MET A 358 15.06 3.94 5.32
N THR A 359 13.85 4.50 5.47
CA THR A 359 13.20 4.56 6.80
C THR A 359 13.05 3.18 7.43
N GLU A 360 13.18 3.09 8.75
CA GLU A 360 13.04 1.85 9.53
C GLU A 360 11.75 1.08 9.19
N LYS A 361 10.64 1.80 9.03
CA LYS A 361 9.35 1.24 8.63
C LYS A 361 9.40 0.54 7.27
N ASN A 362 10.08 1.12 6.30
CA ASN A 362 10.24 0.51 4.98
C ASN A 362 11.22 -0.67 5.05
N ARG A 363 12.29 -0.56 5.84
CA ARG A 363 13.26 -1.65 6.07
C ARG A 363 12.60 -2.92 6.60
N ARG A 364 11.87 -2.83 7.72
CA ARG A 364 11.15 -3.99 8.29
C ARG A 364 10.16 -4.64 7.33
N ARG A 365 9.43 -3.83 6.55
CA ARG A 365 8.49 -4.34 5.55
C ARG A 365 9.20 -5.01 4.38
N LEU A 366 10.37 -4.51 4.01
CA LEU A 366 11.18 -5.07 2.94
C LEU A 366 11.78 -6.41 3.35
N GLU A 367 12.26 -6.55 4.58
CA GLU A 367 12.79 -7.82 5.11
C GLU A 367 11.80 -8.97 4.97
N VAL A 368 10.54 -8.74 5.38
CA VAL A 368 9.47 -9.75 5.24
C VAL A 368 9.19 -10.08 3.77
N LEU A 369 9.18 -9.05 2.90
CA LEU A 369 8.93 -9.22 1.47
C LEU A 369 10.04 -10.02 0.77
N LEU A 370 11.28 -9.90 1.24
CA LEU A 370 12.46 -10.59 0.70
C LEU A 370 12.66 -12.00 1.27
N THR A 371 11.76 -12.50 2.13
CA THR A 371 11.83 -13.90 2.57
C THR A 371 11.61 -14.85 1.39
N PRO A 372 12.26 -16.03 1.35
CA PRO A 372 12.13 -16.94 0.20
C PRO A 372 10.68 -17.31 -0.15
N ALA A 373 9.83 -17.50 0.86
CA ALA A 373 8.42 -17.80 0.66
C ALA A 373 7.61 -16.62 0.09
N ALA A 374 7.89 -15.39 0.53
CA ALA A 374 7.24 -14.19 -0.01
C ALA A 374 7.71 -13.89 -1.43
N GLU A 375 9.01 -14.01 -1.69
CA GLU A 375 9.62 -13.84 -3.01
C GLU A 375 9.05 -14.84 -4.03
N ALA A 376 8.98 -16.13 -3.69
CA ALA A 376 8.40 -17.14 -4.57
C ALA A 376 6.94 -16.82 -4.94
N LYS A 377 6.12 -16.42 -3.96
CA LYS A 377 4.72 -16.01 -4.19
C LYS A 377 4.63 -14.76 -5.05
N LEU A 378 5.48 -13.75 -4.79
CA LEU A 378 5.48 -12.49 -5.50
C LEU A 378 5.88 -12.67 -6.97
N LEU A 379 6.91 -13.47 -7.24
CA LEU A 379 7.40 -13.77 -8.60
C LEU A 379 6.39 -14.59 -9.40
N ALA A 380 5.67 -15.52 -8.76
CA ALA A 380 4.61 -16.29 -9.41
C ALA A 380 3.32 -15.48 -9.64
N LEU A 381 3.13 -14.38 -8.90
CA LEU A 381 1.86 -13.66 -8.83
C LEU A 381 1.33 -13.16 -10.19
N PRO A 382 2.13 -12.58 -11.11
CA PRO A 382 1.62 -12.15 -12.41
C PRO A 382 0.98 -13.29 -13.21
N LYS A 383 1.62 -14.46 -13.23
CA LYS A 383 1.10 -15.64 -13.95
C LYS A 383 -0.21 -16.10 -13.34
N VAL A 384 -0.23 -16.31 -12.03
CA VAL A 384 -1.42 -16.75 -11.29
C VAL A 384 -2.61 -15.81 -11.52
N LEU A 385 -2.39 -14.49 -11.48
CA LEU A 385 -3.46 -13.51 -11.66
C LEU A 385 -3.96 -13.42 -13.10
N MET A 386 -3.10 -13.65 -14.09
CA MET A 386 -3.52 -13.65 -15.49
C MET A 386 -4.29 -14.92 -15.84
N GLU A 387 -3.89 -16.07 -15.31
CA GLU A 387 -4.67 -17.32 -15.40
C GLU A 387 -6.05 -17.16 -14.75
N GLU A 388 -6.11 -16.62 -13.53
CA GLU A 388 -7.37 -16.31 -12.84
C GLU A 388 -8.24 -15.33 -13.65
N ALA A 389 -7.62 -14.37 -14.35
CA ALA A 389 -8.35 -13.45 -15.21
C ALA A 389 -9.02 -14.15 -16.40
N ARG A 390 -8.36 -15.14 -17.01
CA ARG A 390 -8.92 -15.93 -18.12
C ARG A 390 -10.10 -16.76 -17.63
N GLU A 391 -9.97 -17.42 -16.48
CA GLU A 391 -11.04 -18.23 -15.88
C GLU A 391 -12.26 -17.39 -15.49
N LEU A 392 -12.03 -16.18 -14.99
CA LEU A 392 -13.08 -15.27 -14.59
C LEU A 392 -13.77 -14.58 -15.76
N LEU A 393 -13.15 -14.48 -16.94
CA LEU A 393 -13.68 -13.75 -18.08
C LEU A 393 -15.12 -14.15 -18.47
N PRO A 394 -15.47 -15.45 -18.62
CA PRO A 394 -16.83 -15.86 -18.94
C PRO A 394 -17.83 -15.67 -17.79
N VAL A 395 -17.36 -15.68 -16.53
CA VAL A 395 -18.24 -15.64 -15.34
C VAL A 395 -18.48 -14.22 -14.85
N SER A 396 -17.43 -13.39 -14.86
CA SER A 396 -17.46 -12.02 -14.36
C SER A 396 -16.37 -11.18 -15.04
N PRO A 397 -16.68 -10.53 -16.18
CA PRO A 397 -15.74 -9.66 -16.90
C PRO A 397 -15.10 -8.59 -16.02
N VAL A 398 -15.87 -8.02 -15.08
CA VAL A 398 -15.39 -7.00 -14.15
C VAL A 398 -14.27 -7.53 -13.24
N LEU A 399 -14.42 -8.76 -12.71
CA LEU A 399 -13.39 -9.38 -11.88
C LEU A 399 -12.18 -9.81 -12.71
N ALA A 400 -12.42 -10.33 -13.92
CA ALA A 400 -11.39 -10.70 -14.87
C ALA A 400 -10.46 -9.53 -15.22
N VAL A 401 -11.03 -8.38 -15.61
CA VAL A 401 -10.26 -7.14 -15.84
C VAL A 401 -9.49 -6.72 -14.60
N SER A 402 -10.10 -6.87 -13.42
CA SER A 402 -9.44 -6.56 -12.14
C SER A 402 -8.19 -7.42 -11.91
N ALA A 403 -8.26 -8.71 -12.22
CA ALA A 403 -7.17 -9.67 -12.06
C ALA A 403 -6.06 -9.43 -13.10
N ALA A 404 -6.41 -9.31 -14.38
CA ALA A 404 -5.46 -9.04 -15.47
C ALA A 404 -4.70 -7.72 -15.26
N LYS A 405 -5.41 -6.66 -14.87
CA LYS A 405 -4.79 -5.37 -14.53
C LYS A 405 -3.76 -5.52 -13.42
N ARG A 406 -4.10 -6.26 -12.35
CA ARG A 406 -3.19 -6.49 -11.22
C ARG A 406 -2.00 -7.34 -11.63
N ALA A 407 -2.20 -8.35 -12.48
CA ALA A 407 -1.14 -9.15 -13.06
C ALA A 407 -0.11 -8.28 -13.78
N LEU A 408 -0.58 -7.46 -14.73
CA LEU A 408 0.30 -6.57 -15.50
C LEU A 408 0.98 -5.52 -14.61
N LEU A 409 0.27 -4.92 -13.65
CA LEU A 409 0.87 -3.96 -12.72
C LEU A 409 1.99 -4.57 -11.88
N VAL A 410 1.79 -5.77 -11.33
CA VAL A 410 2.83 -6.47 -10.56
C VAL A 410 4.01 -6.83 -11.46
N HIS A 411 3.74 -7.32 -12.68
CA HIS A 411 4.78 -7.62 -13.68
C HIS A 411 5.65 -6.41 -14.00
N LEU A 412 5.03 -5.27 -14.31
CA LEU A 412 5.76 -4.04 -14.64
C LEU A 412 6.62 -3.54 -13.47
N GLU A 413 6.12 -3.63 -12.23
CA GLU A 413 6.90 -3.28 -11.04
C GLU A 413 8.06 -4.24 -10.76
N LEU A 414 7.93 -5.53 -11.09
CA LEU A 414 8.99 -6.53 -10.89
C LEU A 414 10.17 -6.34 -11.86
N PHE A 415 9.90 -6.05 -13.14
CA PHE A 415 10.94 -6.00 -14.18
C PHE A 415 11.47 -4.59 -14.48
N TYR A 416 10.61 -3.57 -14.40
CA TYR A 416 10.97 -2.20 -14.77
C TYR A 416 11.03 -1.25 -13.58
N ALA A 417 10.49 -1.67 -12.43
CA ALA A 417 10.42 -0.88 -11.21
C ALA A 417 9.99 0.56 -11.51
N PHE A 418 8.86 0.75 -12.21
CA PHE A 418 8.43 2.08 -12.63
C PHE A 418 8.10 2.99 -11.44
N ARG A 419 8.02 4.30 -11.67
CA ARG A 419 7.41 5.21 -10.68
C ARG A 419 5.91 5.15 -10.89
N VAL A 420 5.11 5.24 -9.81
CA VAL A 420 3.64 5.21 -9.92
C VAL A 420 3.10 6.20 -10.95
N LYS A 421 3.67 7.42 -11.03
CA LYS A 421 3.28 8.42 -12.02
C LYS A 421 3.52 7.91 -13.44
N ASN A 422 4.67 7.29 -13.69
CA ASN A 422 5.02 6.77 -15.00
C ASN A 422 4.03 5.67 -15.40
N VAL A 423 3.78 4.68 -14.54
CA VAL A 423 2.80 3.61 -14.82
C VAL A 423 1.42 4.18 -15.12
N CYS A 424 0.96 5.18 -14.38
CA CYS A 424 -0.35 5.82 -14.62
C CYS A 424 -0.42 6.52 -15.98
N LEU A 425 0.69 7.14 -16.41
CA LEU A 425 0.75 7.94 -17.63
C LEU A 425 1.29 7.19 -18.84
N LEU A 426 1.55 5.88 -18.73
CA LEU A 426 1.98 5.06 -19.86
C LEU A 426 0.91 5.13 -20.95
N ARG A 427 1.33 5.58 -22.13
CA ARG A 427 0.50 5.79 -23.31
C ARG A 427 0.96 4.85 -24.39
N ARG A 428 0.01 4.25 -25.09
CA ARG A 428 0.29 3.23 -26.12
C ARG A 428 0.86 3.85 -27.39
N ASP A 429 0.39 5.04 -27.72
CA ASP A 429 0.76 5.80 -28.92
C ASP A 429 2.06 6.60 -28.77
N ARG A 430 2.54 6.79 -27.53
CA ARG A 430 3.71 7.63 -27.23
C ARG A 430 4.84 6.89 -26.51
N HIS A 431 4.50 5.98 -25.59
CA HIS A 431 5.48 5.35 -24.69
C HIS A 431 5.82 3.91 -25.04
N LEU A 432 5.07 3.27 -25.94
CA LEU A 432 5.36 1.94 -26.46
C LEU A 432 5.86 2.08 -27.90
N VAL A 433 7.15 1.84 -28.10
CA VAL A 433 7.75 1.78 -29.44
C VAL A 433 7.55 0.38 -29.98
N LEU A 434 6.87 0.26 -31.12
CA LEU A 434 6.58 -1.02 -31.77
C LEU A 434 7.85 -1.61 -32.43
N ALA A 435 7.93 -2.94 -32.52
CA ALA A 435 9.06 -3.64 -33.13
C ALA A 435 9.16 -3.40 -34.63
N ALA A 436 8.01 -3.33 -35.31
CA ALA A 436 7.90 -2.90 -36.69
C ALA A 436 6.56 -2.16 -36.91
N PRO A 437 6.47 -1.29 -37.93
CA PRO A 437 5.22 -0.61 -38.28
C PRO A 437 4.06 -1.61 -38.46
N GLY A 438 2.91 -1.33 -37.84
CA GLY A 438 1.71 -2.17 -37.91
C GLY A 438 1.73 -3.44 -37.05
N THR A 439 2.86 -3.78 -36.42
CA THR A 439 2.89 -4.90 -35.46
C THR A 439 2.34 -4.47 -34.11
N PRO A 440 1.62 -5.35 -33.39
CA PRO A 440 1.18 -5.01 -32.05
C PRO A 440 2.35 -5.07 -31.04
N ASP A 441 3.44 -5.74 -31.38
CA ASP A 441 4.56 -6.05 -30.49
C ASP A 441 5.35 -4.80 -30.10
N ALA A 442 5.36 -4.49 -28.80
CA ALA A 442 6.19 -3.43 -28.27
C ALA A 442 7.65 -3.92 -28.13
N ALA A 443 8.58 -3.20 -28.74
CA ALA A 443 10.01 -3.44 -28.60
C ALA A 443 10.61 -2.67 -27.42
N ARG A 444 10.16 -1.44 -27.14
CA ARG A 444 10.75 -0.59 -26.10
C ARG A 444 9.71 0.24 -25.36
N PHE A 445 9.98 0.47 -24.07
CA PHE A 445 9.39 1.55 -23.31
C PHE A 445 10.26 2.79 -23.46
N LEU A 446 9.72 3.82 -24.10
CA LEU A 446 10.38 5.12 -24.25
C LEU A 446 9.55 6.18 -23.53
N ILE A 447 10.06 6.73 -22.43
CA ILE A 447 9.44 7.88 -21.75
C ILE A 447 10.41 9.07 -21.88
N PRO A 448 10.00 10.13 -22.57
CA PRO A 448 10.81 11.33 -22.74
C PRO A 448 11.23 11.98 -21.41
N GLU A 449 12.35 12.70 -21.43
CA GLU A 449 12.94 13.28 -20.23
C GLU A 449 12.04 14.32 -19.54
N GLU A 450 11.24 15.06 -20.30
CA GLU A 450 10.33 16.09 -19.80
C GLU A 450 9.25 15.50 -18.87
N GLU A 451 8.87 14.25 -19.09
CA GLU A 451 7.87 13.55 -18.29
C GLU A 451 8.45 12.95 -17.00
N LEU A 452 9.78 12.76 -16.96
CA LEU A 452 10.48 12.03 -15.91
C LEU A 452 11.07 12.96 -14.87
N LYS A 453 10.89 12.66 -13.58
CA LYS A 453 11.32 13.50 -12.44
C LYS A 453 12.78 13.96 -12.50
N ASN A 454 13.66 13.14 -13.10
CA ASN A 454 15.10 13.37 -13.08
C ASN A 454 15.65 13.85 -14.43
N SER A 455 14.80 14.11 -15.43
CA SER A 455 15.19 14.53 -16.79
C SER A 455 16.26 13.62 -17.39
N LYS A 456 16.03 12.30 -17.26
CA LYS A 456 16.82 11.27 -17.94
C LYS A 456 15.80 10.38 -18.63
N THR A 457 15.85 10.29 -19.95
CA THR A 457 14.98 9.44 -20.77
C THR A 457 14.95 8.03 -20.19
N PHE A 458 13.75 7.48 -20.03
CA PHE A 458 13.59 6.07 -19.70
C PHE A 458 13.46 5.33 -21.01
N ASP A 459 14.50 4.59 -21.36
CA ASP A 459 14.51 3.81 -22.57
C ASP A 459 14.95 2.39 -22.27
N ARG A 460 14.01 1.43 -22.29
CA ARG A 460 14.29 0.03 -21.97
C ARG A 460 13.61 -0.93 -22.94
N PRO A 461 14.29 -2.02 -23.35
CA PRO A 461 13.66 -3.10 -24.09
C PRO A 461 12.45 -3.68 -23.34
N VAL A 462 11.40 -3.98 -24.08
CA VAL A 462 10.26 -4.75 -23.59
C VAL A 462 10.60 -6.22 -23.73
N LEU A 463 10.63 -6.94 -22.62
CA LEU A 463 10.83 -8.40 -22.62
C LEU A 463 9.67 -9.09 -23.34
N SER A 464 9.91 -10.19 -24.06
CA SER A 464 8.87 -10.98 -24.73
C SER A 464 7.73 -11.37 -23.79
N LEU A 465 8.07 -11.74 -22.55
CA LEU A 465 7.08 -12.03 -21.51
C LEU A 465 6.24 -10.80 -21.13
N THR A 466 6.86 -9.62 -21.04
CA THR A 466 6.14 -8.36 -20.81
C THR A 466 5.21 -8.04 -21.98
N ASN A 467 5.70 -8.16 -23.21
CA ASN A 467 4.89 -7.92 -24.40
C ASN A 467 3.68 -8.87 -24.41
N ALA A 468 3.85 -10.15 -24.11
CA ALA A 468 2.73 -11.10 -24.03
C ALA A 468 1.63 -10.65 -23.03
N TYR A 469 2.02 -10.18 -21.84
CA TYR A 469 1.05 -9.63 -20.88
C TYR A 469 0.39 -8.33 -21.36
N ILE A 470 1.13 -7.46 -22.06
CA ILE A 470 0.57 -6.23 -22.65
C ILE A 470 -0.43 -6.60 -23.74
N GLN A 471 -0.10 -7.52 -24.63
CA GLN A 471 -0.98 -7.96 -25.72
C GLN A 471 -2.28 -8.56 -25.19
N GLU A 472 -2.17 -9.45 -24.21
CA GLU A 472 -3.34 -10.06 -23.60
C GLU A 472 -4.22 -9.02 -22.90
N TRP A 473 -3.60 -8.09 -22.17
CA TRP A 473 -4.31 -6.97 -21.57
C TRP A 473 -5.01 -6.09 -22.63
N GLU A 474 -4.30 -5.65 -23.65
CA GLU A 474 -4.80 -4.75 -24.70
C GLU A 474 -5.93 -5.38 -25.53
N ARG A 475 -5.81 -6.65 -25.87
CA ARG A 475 -6.77 -7.33 -26.76
C ARG A 475 -8.01 -7.83 -26.02
N THR A 476 -7.87 -8.31 -24.80
CA THR A 476 -8.93 -9.06 -24.12
C THR A 476 -9.58 -8.26 -23.00
N PHE A 477 -8.82 -7.55 -22.18
CA PHE A 477 -9.32 -6.99 -20.92
C PHE A 477 -9.51 -5.47 -20.97
N ARG A 478 -8.57 -4.75 -21.59
CA ARG A 478 -8.61 -3.29 -21.71
C ARG A 478 -9.85 -2.79 -22.48
N PRO A 479 -10.32 -3.42 -23.58
CA PRO A 479 -11.49 -2.95 -24.32
C PRO A 479 -12.78 -2.97 -23.49
N LEU A 480 -12.84 -3.79 -22.44
CA LEU A 480 -13.99 -3.89 -21.54
C LEU A 480 -14.14 -2.67 -20.61
N ILE A 481 -13.11 -1.83 -20.50
CA ILE A 481 -13.10 -0.65 -19.62
C ILE A 481 -12.63 0.64 -20.29
N ALA A 482 -11.98 0.57 -21.45
CA ALA A 482 -11.48 1.74 -22.16
C ALA A 482 -12.58 2.38 -22.99
N ALA A 483 -12.80 3.67 -22.82
CA ALA A 483 -13.55 4.46 -23.80
C ALA A 483 -12.83 4.44 -25.17
N PRO A 484 -13.57 4.53 -26.30
CA PRO A 484 -12.97 4.69 -27.63
C PRO A 484 -11.98 5.85 -27.66
N GLY A 485 -10.80 5.62 -28.26
CA GLY A 485 -9.75 6.63 -28.37
C GLY A 485 -8.92 6.88 -27.11
N ASN A 486 -9.21 6.22 -25.96
CA ASN A 486 -8.37 6.38 -24.78
C ASN A 486 -6.94 5.89 -25.09
N PRO A 487 -5.88 6.72 -24.92
CA PRO A 487 -4.52 6.36 -25.31
C PRO A 487 -3.74 5.62 -24.20
N TYR A 488 -4.23 5.62 -22.97
CA TYR A 488 -3.49 5.13 -21.81
C TYR A 488 -3.50 3.60 -21.73
N LEU A 489 -2.37 3.00 -21.36
CA LEU A 489 -2.25 1.56 -21.10
C LEU A 489 -3.23 1.14 -19.98
N PHE A 490 -3.36 1.97 -18.93
CA PHE A 490 -4.35 1.80 -17.88
C PHE A 490 -5.41 2.91 -17.92
N PRO A 491 -6.55 2.68 -18.59
CA PRO A 491 -7.57 3.70 -18.79
C PRO A 491 -8.31 4.03 -17.47
N GLY A 492 -8.66 5.31 -17.31
CA GLY A 492 -9.65 5.81 -16.37
C GLY A 492 -10.91 6.29 -17.10
N GLU A 493 -11.75 7.07 -16.40
CA GLU A 493 -12.97 7.68 -16.96
C GLU A 493 -12.63 8.81 -17.95
N ASP A 494 -13.50 9.07 -18.93
CA ASP A 494 -13.45 10.21 -19.86
C ASP A 494 -12.07 10.49 -20.52
N ASN A 495 -11.47 9.48 -21.16
CA ASN A 495 -10.16 9.58 -21.81
C ASN A 495 -8.99 10.00 -20.89
N LYS A 496 -9.16 9.90 -19.57
CA LYS A 496 -8.10 10.16 -18.59
C LYS A 496 -7.35 8.87 -18.22
N PRO A 497 -6.14 8.97 -17.66
CA PRO A 497 -5.46 7.83 -17.07
C PRO A 497 -6.14 7.40 -15.77
N MET A 498 -5.95 6.13 -15.40
CA MET A 498 -6.31 5.68 -14.06
C MET A 498 -5.57 6.50 -13.00
N CYS A 499 -6.28 6.93 -11.95
CA CYS A 499 -5.68 7.80 -10.94
C CYS A 499 -4.58 7.08 -10.13
N ARG A 500 -3.58 7.84 -9.69
CA ARG A 500 -2.41 7.33 -8.92
C ARG A 500 -2.84 6.54 -7.69
N GLN A 501 -3.86 7.02 -6.99
CA GLN A 501 -4.38 6.40 -5.78
C GLN A 501 -4.98 5.01 -6.09
N ALA A 502 -5.70 4.87 -7.21
CA ALA A 502 -6.29 3.60 -7.62
C ALA A 502 -5.22 2.56 -7.96
N ILE A 503 -4.18 2.94 -8.71
CA ILE A 503 -3.05 2.04 -9.03
C ILE A 503 -2.33 1.60 -7.74
N ALA A 504 -1.93 2.55 -6.89
CA ALA A 504 -1.23 2.26 -5.65
C ALA A 504 -2.06 1.38 -4.70
N ALA A 505 -3.35 1.66 -4.56
CA ALA A 505 -4.26 0.85 -3.75
C ALA A 505 -4.47 -0.55 -4.34
N SER A 506 -4.56 -0.67 -5.66
CA SER A 506 -4.72 -1.95 -6.36
C SER A 506 -3.52 -2.88 -6.12
N LEU A 507 -2.31 -2.36 -6.27
CA LEU A 507 -1.05 -3.08 -6.04
C LEU A 507 -0.89 -3.47 -4.57
N LYS A 508 -1.11 -2.52 -3.64
CA LYS A 508 -1.06 -2.81 -2.20
C LYS A 508 -2.03 -3.92 -1.82
N LYS A 509 -3.29 -3.83 -2.28
CA LYS A 509 -4.33 -4.79 -1.94
C LYS A 509 -3.94 -6.20 -2.37
N ILE A 510 -3.48 -6.37 -3.61
CA ILE A 510 -3.23 -7.71 -4.14
C ILE A 510 -2.01 -8.39 -3.54
N ILE A 511 -0.95 -7.64 -3.25
CA ILE A 511 0.25 -8.19 -2.62
C ILE A 511 -0.05 -8.57 -1.16
N VAL A 512 -0.81 -7.74 -0.44
CA VAL A 512 -1.29 -8.14 0.90
C VAL A 512 -2.15 -9.40 0.83
N GLU A 513 -3.06 -9.49 -0.14
CA GLU A 513 -4.01 -10.61 -0.25
C GLU A 513 -3.37 -11.92 -0.71
N ARG A 514 -2.35 -11.90 -1.57
CA ARG A 514 -1.78 -13.10 -2.19
C ARG A 514 -0.37 -13.45 -1.69
N VAL A 515 0.40 -12.46 -1.27
CA VAL A 515 1.75 -12.65 -0.73
C VAL A 515 1.75 -12.61 0.79
N GLY A 516 0.86 -11.81 1.40
CA GLY A 516 0.82 -11.62 2.85
C GLY A 516 1.81 -10.56 3.35
N CYS A 517 2.19 -9.60 2.50
CA CYS A 517 3.14 -8.55 2.84
C CYS A 517 2.52 -7.15 2.69
N GLU A 518 2.74 -6.28 3.69
CA GLU A 518 2.37 -4.88 3.57
C GLU A 518 3.34 -4.09 2.68
N VAL A 519 2.89 -3.75 1.47
CA VAL A 519 3.71 -3.00 0.53
C VAL A 519 3.10 -1.66 0.12
N ASN A 520 3.95 -0.81 -0.46
CA ASN A 520 3.55 0.30 -1.30
C ASN A 520 4.42 0.27 -2.56
N ILE A 521 4.07 1.06 -3.58
CA ILE A 521 4.79 1.08 -4.86
C ILE A 521 6.26 1.53 -4.74
N HIS A 522 6.59 2.43 -3.81
CA HIS A 522 7.99 2.78 -3.55
C HIS A 522 8.76 1.63 -2.90
N LEU A 523 8.10 0.80 -2.08
CA LEU A 523 8.71 -0.37 -1.48
C LEU A 523 9.04 -1.45 -2.53
N MET A 524 8.19 -1.62 -3.56
CA MET A 524 8.49 -2.53 -4.68
C MET A 524 9.75 -2.11 -5.43
N ARG A 525 9.95 -0.81 -5.62
CA ARG A 525 11.19 -0.28 -6.20
C ARG A 525 12.41 -0.53 -5.30
N HIS A 526 12.26 -0.36 -3.99
CA HIS A 526 13.33 -0.71 -3.03
C HIS A 526 13.62 -2.22 -3.07
N ARG A 527 12.60 -3.07 -3.23
CA ARG A 527 12.77 -4.52 -3.42
C ARG A 527 13.59 -4.84 -4.66
N ALA A 528 13.31 -4.21 -5.80
CA ALA A 528 14.11 -4.42 -7.01
C ALA A 528 15.60 -4.11 -6.79
N ALA A 529 15.91 -3.00 -6.10
CA ALA A 529 17.28 -2.64 -5.76
C ALA A 529 17.94 -3.63 -4.79
N VAL A 530 17.28 -3.91 -3.66
CA VAL A 530 17.88 -4.76 -2.61
C VAL A 530 17.98 -6.22 -3.06
N ALA A 531 16.98 -6.75 -3.77
CA ALA A 531 17.06 -8.11 -4.31
C ALA A 531 18.23 -8.26 -5.28
N TYR A 532 18.51 -7.24 -6.11
CA TYR A 532 19.67 -7.23 -7.00
C TYR A 532 20.98 -7.16 -6.21
N LEU A 533 21.12 -6.21 -5.28
CA LEU A 533 22.34 -6.00 -4.50
C LEU A 533 22.66 -7.14 -3.53
N LYS A 534 21.67 -7.93 -3.11
CA LYS A 534 21.91 -9.18 -2.37
C LYS A 534 22.62 -10.24 -3.20
N ILE A 535 22.43 -10.25 -4.51
CA ILE A 535 23.09 -11.20 -5.43
C ILE A 535 24.42 -10.61 -5.91
N TYR A 536 24.43 -9.30 -6.20
CA TYR A 536 25.57 -8.55 -6.72
C TYR A 536 25.92 -7.34 -5.82
N PRO A 537 26.53 -7.57 -4.64
CA PRO A 537 26.91 -6.47 -3.74
C PRO A 537 27.87 -5.48 -4.42
N GLY A 538 27.67 -4.17 -4.17
CA GLY A 538 28.52 -3.10 -4.72
C GLY A 538 28.14 -2.58 -6.11
N GLU A 539 27.25 -3.25 -6.86
CA GLU A 539 26.80 -2.82 -8.20
C GLU A 539 25.75 -1.68 -8.16
N PHE A 540 26.02 -0.62 -7.42
CA PHE A 540 25.11 0.50 -7.25
C PHE A 540 24.85 1.28 -8.54
N GLY A 541 25.77 1.23 -9.52
CA GLY A 541 25.60 1.87 -10.82
C GLY A 541 24.37 1.35 -11.57
N ILE A 542 24.20 0.02 -11.62
CA ILE A 542 23.06 -0.64 -12.26
C ILE A 542 21.76 -0.31 -11.53
N VAL A 543 21.79 -0.29 -10.19
CA VAL A 543 20.62 0.11 -9.39
C VAL A 543 20.26 1.59 -9.62
N ALA A 544 21.25 2.47 -9.73
CA ALA A 544 21.03 3.87 -10.05
C ALA A 544 20.39 4.03 -11.43
N GLU A 545 20.83 3.26 -12.43
CA GLU A 545 20.21 3.24 -13.74
C GLU A 545 18.79 2.69 -13.72
N LEU A 546 18.58 1.52 -13.13
CA LEU A 546 17.28 0.86 -12.98
C LEU A 546 16.24 1.77 -12.33
N LEU A 547 16.63 2.46 -11.25
CA LEU A 547 15.74 3.36 -10.53
C LEU A 547 15.71 4.79 -11.11
N GLY A 548 16.54 5.06 -12.11
CA GLY A 548 16.73 6.38 -12.71
C GLY A 548 17.13 7.41 -11.67
N HIS A 549 18.12 7.13 -10.82
CA HIS A 549 18.81 8.09 -9.96
C HIS A 549 19.84 8.87 -10.78
N LYS A 550 20.04 10.16 -10.45
CA LYS A 550 21.03 10.99 -11.17
C LYS A 550 22.47 10.54 -10.92
N THR A 551 22.76 10.01 -9.74
CA THR A 551 24.11 9.61 -9.33
C THR A 551 24.08 8.29 -8.58
N GLU A 552 25.16 7.50 -8.75
CA GLU A 552 25.40 6.29 -7.95
C GLU A 552 25.39 6.60 -6.45
N LYS A 553 25.98 7.74 -6.05
CA LYS A 553 26.01 8.20 -4.65
C LYS A 553 24.63 8.21 -4.00
N THR A 554 23.57 8.52 -4.77
CA THR A 554 22.18 8.50 -4.27
C THR A 554 21.68 7.07 -4.02
N ALA A 555 22.02 6.13 -4.91
CA ALA A 555 21.71 4.71 -4.73
C ALA A 555 22.51 4.12 -3.56
N ARG A 556 23.82 4.33 -3.53
CA ARG A 556 24.71 3.90 -2.45
C ARG A 556 24.19 4.40 -1.10
N LYS A 557 23.93 5.69 -0.95
CA LYS A 557 23.37 6.26 0.29
C LYS A 557 22.05 5.60 0.73
N SER A 558 21.22 5.17 -0.22
CA SER A 558 19.91 4.58 0.09
C SER A 558 19.95 3.08 0.44
N TYR A 559 20.95 2.34 -0.07
CA TYR A 559 20.99 0.87 -0.06
C TYR A 559 22.27 0.27 0.54
N THR A 560 23.23 1.08 0.97
CA THR A 560 24.42 0.61 1.73
C THR A 560 23.96 0.18 3.13
N GLY A 561 23.55 -1.08 3.26
CA GLY A 561 23.02 -1.61 4.51
C GLY A 561 22.41 -2.99 4.27
N PRO A 562 21.25 -3.07 3.59
CA PRO A 562 20.59 -4.35 3.26
C PRO A 562 21.43 -5.40 2.50
N GLU A 563 22.52 -4.98 1.85
CA GLU A 563 23.47 -5.85 1.14
C GLU A 563 24.68 -6.30 1.98
N ARG A 564 24.92 -5.69 3.15
CA ARG A 564 26.13 -5.95 3.95
C ARG A 564 26.24 -7.42 4.33
N ASP A 565 25.14 -8.03 4.75
CA ASP A 565 25.10 -9.43 5.13
C ASP A 565 25.49 -10.32 3.94
N ALA A 566 24.97 -10.04 2.75
CA ALA A 566 25.32 -10.77 1.53
C ALA A 566 26.78 -10.57 1.10
N ALA A 567 27.34 -9.38 1.33
CA ALA A 567 28.75 -9.10 1.08
C ALA A 567 29.66 -9.93 2.02
N PHE A 568 29.30 -10.05 3.30
CA PHE A 568 30.01 -10.90 4.26
C PHE A 568 29.86 -12.39 3.93
N GLU A 569 28.65 -12.86 3.62
CA GLU A 569 28.43 -14.24 3.17
C GLU A 569 29.29 -14.59 1.95
N ARG A 570 29.40 -13.68 0.96
CA ARG A 570 30.24 -13.90 -0.22
C ARG A 570 31.73 -13.94 0.13
N PHE A 571 32.18 -13.09 1.06
CA PHE A 571 33.56 -13.14 1.58
C PHE A 571 33.84 -14.49 2.25
N ASP A 572 32.95 -14.93 3.14
CA ASP A 572 33.06 -16.22 3.84
C ASP A 572 33.12 -17.38 2.84
N HIS A 573 32.24 -17.38 1.84
CA HIS A 573 32.26 -18.37 0.76
C HIS A 573 33.58 -18.40 0.00
N THR A 574 34.15 -17.23 -0.30
CA THR A 574 35.44 -17.12 -1.02
C THR A 574 36.57 -17.75 -0.20
N VAL A 575 36.61 -17.48 1.11
CA VAL A 575 37.60 -18.07 2.02
C VAL A 575 37.40 -19.58 2.14
N LEU A 576 36.16 -20.03 2.32
CA LEU A 576 35.82 -21.46 2.43
C LEU A 576 36.21 -22.24 1.16
N ASP A 577 36.00 -21.66 -0.02
CA ASP A 577 36.36 -22.31 -1.28
C ASP A 577 37.87 -22.32 -1.53
N ALA A 578 38.60 -21.29 -1.10
CA ALA A 578 40.07 -21.31 -1.07
C ALA A 578 40.59 -22.43 -0.14
N MET A 579 40.00 -22.59 1.06
CA MET A 579 40.36 -23.67 1.99
C MET A 579 40.08 -25.05 1.40
N LYS A 580 38.95 -25.25 0.71
CA LYS A 580 38.63 -26.51 0.03
C LYS A 580 39.63 -26.81 -1.10
N SER A 581 40.02 -25.78 -1.85
CA SER A 581 40.96 -25.90 -2.96
C SER A 581 42.36 -26.29 -2.47
N LEU A 582 42.82 -25.71 -1.36
CA LEU A 582 44.06 -26.11 -0.70
C LEU A 582 44.02 -27.56 -0.20
N LYS A 583 42.92 -27.99 0.44
CA LYS A 583 42.74 -29.39 0.87
C LYS A 583 42.75 -30.39 -0.29
N ARG A 584 42.21 -30.01 -1.45
CA ARG A 584 42.27 -30.82 -2.68
C ARG A 584 43.69 -30.88 -3.26
N ALA A 585 44.44 -29.79 -3.19
CA ALA A 585 45.83 -29.75 -3.63
C ALA A 585 46.78 -30.51 -2.71
N SER A 586 46.49 -30.57 -1.40
CA SER A 586 47.27 -31.30 -0.39
C SER A 586 46.86 -32.77 -0.21
N ALA A 587 45.82 -33.25 -0.91
CA ALA A 587 45.43 -34.64 -0.87
C ALA A 587 46.51 -35.50 -1.56
N PRO A 588 47.04 -36.56 -0.91
CA PRO A 588 48.14 -37.34 -1.48
C PRO A 588 47.69 -37.98 -2.80
N LYS A 589 48.43 -37.70 -3.89
CA LYS A 589 48.23 -38.36 -5.18
C LYS A 589 48.45 -39.86 -4.96
N HIS A 590 47.38 -40.64 -4.95
CA HIS A 590 47.46 -42.10 -4.95
C HIS A 590 48.25 -42.52 -6.21
N ARG A 591 49.52 -42.89 -6.02
CA ARG A 591 50.37 -43.44 -7.09
C ARG A 591 49.69 -44.72 -7.58
N ARG A 592 49.32 -44.75 -8.87
CA ARG A 592 48.92 -45.98 -9.55
C ARG A 592 50.12 -46.95 -9.56
N PRO A 593 49.95 -48.24 -9.25
CA PRO A 593 51.05 -49.19 -9.34
C PRO A 593 51.43 -49.41 -10.80
N ARG A 594 52.74 -49.41 -11.05
CA ARG A 594 53.37 -49.54 -12.37
C ARG A 594 53.24 -51.01 -12.80
N ALA A 595 52.59 -51.26 -13.94
CA ALA A 595 52.50 -52.59 -14.54
C ALA A 595 53.90 -53.03 -15.02
N GLY A 596 54.43 -54.10 -14.42
CA GLY A 596 55.59 -54.86 -14.91
C GLY A 596 55.10 -56.23 -15.41
N ARG A 597 55.55 -56.62 -16.60
CA ARG A 597 55.15 -57.82 -17.35
C ARG A 597 56.21 -58.92 -17.17
N SER A 598 55.74 -60.15 -16.91
CA SER A 598 56.44 -61.47 -17.07
C SER A 598 57.62 -61.75 -16.12
N LEU A 599 57.91 -62.97 -15.64
CA LEU A 599 57.64 -64.34 -16.12
C LEU A 599 58.07 -65.36 -15.03
N LEU A 600 57.49 -66.58 -15.06
CA LEU A 600 57.92 -67.85 -14.42
C LEU A 600 57.66 -67.99 -12.90
N VAL A 601 57.37 -69.13 -12.26
CA VAL A 601 56.99 -70.55 -12.50
C VAL A 601 56.81 -71.10 -11.07
N ASN A 602 55.77 -71.94 -10.80
CA ASN A 602 55.60 -72.93 -9.69
C ASN A 602 55.89 -72.52 -8.22
N ASP A 603 55.25 -73.01 -7.16
CA ASP A 603 54.52 -74.24 -6.83
C ASP A 603 53.70 -73.98 -5.55
N GLY A 604 52.62 -74.74 -5.36
CA GLY A 604 52.26 -75.31 -4.06
C GLY A 604 51.42 -74.48 -3.05
N PRO A 605 50.49 -75.10 -2.27
CA PRO A 605 49.43 -74.41 -1.54
C PRO A 605 49.60 -74.41 -0.01
N ALA A 606 49.05 -73.40 0.70
CA ALA A 606 48.59 -73.56 2.10
C ALA A 606 47.75 -72.36 2.59
N SER A 607 46.53 -72.70 3.04
CA SER A 607 45.63 -71.93 3.91
C SER A 607 46.13 -71.99 5.37
N PRO A 608 45.40 -71.56 6.42
CA PRO A 608 44.69 -70.30 6.71
C PRO A 608 45.06 -69.77 8.14
N ARG A 609 44.26 -68.81 8.66
CA ARG A 609 43.89 -68.59 10.09
C ARG A 609 44.32 -67.25 10.72
N THR A 610 43.30 -66.44 11.09
CA THR A 610 42.92 -66.03 12.48
C THR A 610 43.80 -64.91 13.07
N SER A 611 43.37 -63.93 13.85
CA SER A 611 42.10 -63.62 14.53
C SER A 611 42.27 -62.28 15.27
N ARG A 612 41.15 -61.56 15.44
CA ARG A 612 40.69 -60.85 16.66
C ARG A 612 41.62 -59.88 17.42
N GLY A 613 41.10 -58.67 17.59
CA GLY A 613 41.23 -57.83 18.81
C GLY A 613 40.39 -56.54 18.67
N HIS A 614 39.12 -56.55 19.10
CA HIS A 614 38.57 -55.79 20.26
C HIS A 614 38.66 -54.25 20.13
N LYS A 615 37.56 -53.56 19.80
CA LYS A 615 36.41 -53.11 20.65
C LYS A 615 36.76 -51.94 21.59
N HIS A 616 36.16 -50.76 21.34
CA HIS A 616 35.37 -50.00 22.31
C HIS A 616 34.44 -48.98 21.61
N ALA A 617 33.18 -48.97 22.04
CA ALA A 617 32.01 -48.20 21.56
C ALA A 617 31.90 -46.83 22.31
N PRO A 618 30.82 -45.98 22.22
CA PRO A 618 29.52 -46.14 21.56
C PRO A 618 28.91 -44.91 20.83
N SER A 619 27.77 -45.20 20.18
CA SER A 619 26.70 -44.42 19.50
C SER A 619 25.94 -43.42 20.43
N PRO A 620 24.89 -42.62 20.03
CA PRO A 620 23.79 -42.98 19.11
C PRO A 620 23.06 -41.89 18.27
N ALA A 621 22.11 -42.40 17.45
CA ALA A 621 20.90 -41.79 16.83
C ALA A 621 21.09 -40.98 15.52
N SER A 622 20.30 -41.16 14.45
CA SER A 622 18.89 -41.58 14.34
C SER A 622 18.57 -42.29 13.01
N SER A 623 17.64 -43.25 13.11
CA SER A 623 16.80 -43.81 12.02
C SER A 623 15.42 -43.12 12.14
N ARG A 624 14.53 -42.98 11.16
CA ARG A 624 14.06 -43.88 10.10
C ARG A 624 13.42 -43.06 8.98
N ARG A 625 13.61 -43.50 7.73
CA ARG A 625 12.73 -43.21 6.58
C ARG A 625 11.77 -44.39 6.41
N SER A 626 10.52 -44.10 6.07
CA SER A 626 9.58 -45.07 5.50
C SER A 626 9.00 -44.49 4.21
N SER A 627 9.35 -45.17 3.12
CA SER A 627 8.83 -45.06 1.76
C SER A 627 7.58 -45.91 1.62
N VAL A 628 6.55 -45.40 0.93
CA VAL A 628 5.45 -46.22 0.40
C VAL A 628 5.24 -45.86 -1.06
N GLN A 629 5.40 -46.88 -1.91
CA GLN A 629 5.16 -46.92 -3.35
C GLN A 629 3.66 -46.77 -3.67
N ARG A 630 3.33 -46.13 -4.80
CA ARG A 630 2.02 -46.28 -5.47
C ARG A 630 2.24 -46.85 -6.85
N THR A 631 1.60 -47.99 -7.09
CA THR A 631 1.46 -48.69 -8.36
C THR A 631 0.32 -48.10 -9.19
N ALA A 632 0.47 -48.19 -10.51
CA ALA A 632 -0.48 -47.82 -11.54
C ALA A 632 -1.18 -49.06 -12.12
N THR A 633 -2.44 -48.89 -12.55
CA THR A 633 -3.29 -49.65 -13.50
C THR A 633 -4.75 -49.46 -13.03
N GLY A 634 -5.81 -49.16 -13.79
CA GLY A 634 -6.13 -49.04 -15.21
C GLY A 634 -7.68 -49.09 -15.30
N GLY A 635 -8.30 -48.60 -16.39
CA GLY A 635 -9.68 -48.97 -16.75
C GLY A 635 -10.71 -47.84 -16.97
N VAL A 636 -11.00 -47.57 -18.24
CA VAL A 636 -12.20 -46.94 -18.83
C VAL A 636 -13.16 -48.09 -19.21
N PRO A 637 -14.52 -48.02 -19.12
CA PRO A 637 -15.42 -47.52 -20.20
C PRO A 637 -16.84 -47.07 -19.71
N PRO A 638 -17.91 -47.00 -20.55
CA PRO A 638 -18.29 -45.88 -21.41
C PRO A 638 -19.69 -45.28 -21.09
N SER A 639 -20.07 -44.20 -21.79
CA SER A 639 -21.44 -43.63 -21.83
C SER A 639 -22.46 -44.54 -22.54
N PRO A 640 -23.76 -44.36 -22.25
CA PRO A 640 -24.70 -43.67 -23.17
C PRO A 640 -25.60 -42.67 -22.41
N GLY A 641 -26.20 -41.60 -22.94
CA GLY A 641 -26.77 -41.35 -24.27
C GLY A 641 -28.31 -41.40 -24.18
N ALA A 642 -28.99 -40.24 -24.12
CA ALA A 642 -30.25 -39.92 -24.84
C ALA A 642 -31.13 -38.82 -24.18
N THR A 643 -31.32 -37.75 -24.97
CA THR A 643 -32.58 -37.01 -25.24
C THR A 643 -33.43 -36.40 -24.11
N ARG A 644 -33.59 -35.07 -24.15
CA ARG A 644 -34.90 -34.46 -24.49
C ARG A 644 -34.75 -33.03 -25.01
N SER A 645 -35.29 -32.84 -26.21
CA SER A 645 -35.59 -31.57 -26.87
C SER A 645 -36.62 -30.76 -26.09
N ASN A 646 -36.49 -29.43 -26.10
CA ASN A 646 -37.63 -28.61 -26.49
C ASN A 646 -37.18 -27.27 -27.06
N ALA A 647 -37.54 -27.09 -28.32
CA ALA A 647 -37.47 -25.83 -29.04
C ALA A 647 -38.69 -24.96 -28.67
N ARG A 648 -38.48 -23.66 -28.53
CA ARG A 648 -39.49 -22.66 -28.92
C ARG A 648 -38.80 -21.51 -29.65
N LYS A 649 -39.23 -21.32 -30.88
CA LYS A 649 -38.82 -20.34 -31.89
C LYS A 649 -39.68 -19.06 -31.77
N LYS A 650 -39.08 -17.93 -32.15
CA LYS A 650 -39.63 -16.71 -32.81
C LYS A 650 -40.71 -15.91 -32.05
N GLY A 651 -40.82 -14.60 -32.18
CA GLY A 651 -40.21 -13.51 -32.97
C GLY A 651 -40.67 -12.19 -32.30
N ALA A 652 -40.05 -11.02 -32.46
CA ALA A 652 -40.07 -10.08 -33.59
C ALA A 652 -40.20 -8.68 -32.92
N ALA A 653 -39.31 -7.74 -33.23
CA ALA A 653 -39.65 -6.44 -33.82
C ALA A 653 -40.38 -5.45 -32.90
N GLU A 654 -39.61 -4.63 -32.18
CA GLU A 654 -39.54 -3.15 -32.25
C GLU A 654 -38.39 -2.64 -31.38
#